data_AF-A0AAV8A7W3-F1
#
_entry.id   AF-A0AAV8A7W3-F1
#
_cell.length_a   1.000
_cell.length_b   1.000
_cell.length_c   1.000
_cell.angle_alpha   90.00
_cell.angle_beta   90.00
_cell.angle_gamma   90.00
#
_symmetry.space_group_name_H-M   'P 1'
#
loop_
_entity.id
_entity.type
_entity.pdbx_description
1 polymer ?
#
loop_
_entity_poly.entity_id
_entity_poly.type
_entity_poly.pdbx_seq_one_letter_code
_entity_poly.pdbx_strand_id
1 'polypeptide(L)'
;MSKEMEIEIEKETKVDEDLYSRQIYALGEEAMKKLTQTNVLVLGLSGLGIEISKNIVLAGVKSVTIWDDQCVKISDLSSHFYFKETDVGKNRAKVSLPQLKELNEYVNIHLVDNSSFDEDFLKNYTVVVCVNQTDFEKVLGISDICHSLGIKFIQTDTRGLFGQVFCDFGKTFLITDPNGEPCLTTMITSITKANPGVVTNNMESRHGFEDGDWVEFSELAGMTELNGKRRQIKYMNPFEFSIGDTTDLSEYKFEGSGGYATQVKVPIESSHLSLRESLENPEFNITDYSNFDLGKQLFYTYLGWYEYLKSNKFQIPKPHQEEVFQEILSNAKKANDKRKEQYEEAIKGIEDEKEKNKVPKQFLEEIPEELVKSFAYMGYGELSPMTAFFGGVVGQEILKACTSKFTPLKQWLLLDFLKALPKDYDKINNEEFELQNSRYDPYIAVFGKTIQKKIQDINYFLVGAGAIGCEMLKNWAMMGLGTGENGKIHVTDMDTIEKSNLNRQFLFRNSDINELKDATACKSVKKMNPDLNIIPYSIRVGKETENVFNPDFYENLDGVCNALDNVEARLYIDSNCVFYKKSLLESGTLGPKGNTQVIVPYLTECYADSRDPPEKGIPQCTLHNFPNKIDHTIQWARDKFEGLFTTQPLDVNNYLKHDDYIQELEKKNLGVMLQTLRSVYSDLSTKMAKDFQDCVNWAVELFTDLFRNQIAQLLFSYPLNAKNKRGEPFWTGKKRPPVVIEFDPENDLHLDFVVAASNLRARIYSIDKCLDHNKIKEMSAKYMIPEFVPAKGVKIQVDENETNNDDDDDDFIEQDEIEINDLKKQLPNPKDSEVSAINLKPEKFEKDDDSNFHIDFITACSNLRASNYKIPLANRLKTKGIAGKIIPALATTTAAVTGLVCLELYKLILEKDIECYTNSFLNLSLPYFGFSEPIKCKTTKYVPTEEKTFSIWDRIDINGTIDTTVNDLKKWFTDNYKYETVMITCLNKLIYNSYGQTAEEDSAKTVLKLIEECGGKVSPDQRYIPMIFMCEDQNEEDVELPTVCFKINK
;
A
#
# COMPACT_ATOMS: atom_id res chain seq x y z
N MET A 1 -37.13 -20.35 -19.73
CA MET A 1 -36.49 -19.02 -19.82
C MET A 1 -36.01 -18.84 -21.23
N SER A 2 -36.45 -17.79 -21.93
CA SER A 2 -36.01 -17.51 -23.30
C SER A 2 -34.61 -16.91 -23.29
N LYS A 3 -33.81 -17.17 -24.32
CA LYS A 3 -32.49 -16.54 -24.57
C LYS A 3 -32.56 -15.01 -24.51
N GLU A 4 -33.70 -14.41 -24.84
CA GLU A 4 -33.93 -12.97 -24.74
C GLU A 4 -34.02 -12.48 -23.28
N MET A 5 -34.49 -13.33 -22.34
CA MET A 5 -34.46 -13.04 -20.91
C MET A 5 -33.06 -13.23 -20.30
N GLU A 6 -32.25 -14.15 -20.83
CA GLU A 6 -30.83 -14.25 -20.47
C GLU A 6 -30.07 -13.00 -20.95
N ILE A 7 -30.39 -12.47 -22.14
CA ILE A 7 -29.79 -11.25 -22.69
C ILE A 7 -30.28 -9.98 -21.96
N GLU A 8 -31.51 -9.94 -21.44
CA GLU A 8 -31.98 -8.84 -20.58
C GLU A 8 -31.43 -8.89 -19.15
N ILE A 9 -31.09 -10.09 -18.64
CA ILE A 9 -30.35 -10.25 -17.37
C ILE A 9 -28.85 -9.94 -17.55
N GLU A 10 -28.30 -10.11 -18.76
CA GLU A 10 -26.94 -9.71 -19.15
C GLU A 10 -26.76 -8.21 -19.48
N LYS A 11 -27.77 -7.36 -19.26
CA LYS A 11 -27.48 -5.95 -18.90
C LYS A 11 -26.93 -5.92 -17.48
N GLU A 12 -25.77 -6.55 -17.30
CA GLU A 12 -25.02 -6.57 -16.06
C GLU A 12 -24.86 -5.14 -15.55
N THR A 13 -25.08 -4.92 -14.25
CA THR A 13 -24.57 -3.77 -13.51
C THR A 13 -23.05 -3.76 -13.67
N LYS A 14 -22.57 -3.17 -14.78
CA LYS A 14 -21.15 -3.08 -15.10
C LYS A 14 -20.48 -2.25 -13.99
N VAL A 15 -19.54 -2.87 -13.28
CA VAL A 15 -18.73 -2.19 -12.27
C VAL A 15 -17.88 -1.14 -12.98
N ASP A 16 -17.89 0.10 -12.49
CA ASP A 16 -17.06 1.18 -13.02
C ASP A 16 -15.58 0.92 -12.66
N GLU A 17 -14.84 0.28 -13.58
CA GLU A 17 -13.44 -0.09 -13.39
C GLU A 17 -12.51 1.11 -13.19
N ASP A 18 -12.88 2.31 -13.64
CA ASP A 18 -12.09 3.53 -13.44
C ASP A 18 -12.19 4.02 -12.00
N LEU A 19 -13.42 4.05 -11.47
CA LEU A 19 -13.67 4.47 -10.08
C LEU A 19 -13.13 3.42 -9.09
N TYR A 20 -13.45 2.14 -9.31
CA TYR A 20 -13.15 1.05 -8.38
C TYR A 20 -11.80 0.37 -8.63
N SER A 21 -10.98 0.87 -9.56
CA SER A 21 -9.73 0.25 -10.02
C SER A 21 -8.90 -0.39 -8.89
N ARG A 22 -8.52 0.41 -7.88
CA ARG A 22 -7.65 -0.03 -6.78
C ARG A 22 -8.32 -1.01 -5.82
N GLN A 23 -9.65 -0.90 -5.67
CA GLN A 23 -10.45 -1.78 -4.84
C GLN A 23 -10.69 -3.14 -5.53
N ILE A 24 -10.84 -3.17 -6.87
CA ILE A 24 -10.97 -4.42 -7.63
C ILE A 24 -9.72 -5.29 -7.46
N TYR A 25 -8.50 -4.71 -7.44
CA TYR A 25 -7.31 -5.53 -7.20
C TYR A 25 -7.23 -6.11 -5.78
N ALA A 26 -7.94 -5.53 -4.80
CA ALA A 26 -8.00 -6.06 -3.44
C ALA A 26 -9.13 -7.08 -3.26
N LEU A 27 -10.34 -6.80 -3.78
CA LEU A 27 -11.54 -7.61 -3.58
C LEU A 27 -11.81 -8.58 -4.73
N GLY A 28 -11.40 -8.28 -5.95
CA GLY A 28 -11.75 -9.03 -7.15
C GLY A 28 -13.13 -8.68 -7.70
N GLU A 29 -13.32 -8.93 -8.99
CA GLU A 29 -14.53 -8.56 -9.75
C GLU A 29 -15.79 -9.25 -9.21
N GLU A 30 -15.71 -10.52 -8.84
CA GLU A 30 -16.86 -11.25 -8.29
C GLU A 30 -17.37 -10.66 -6.97
N ALA A 31 -16.45 -10.27 -6.08
CA ALA A 31 -16.80 -9.62 -4.83
C ALA A 31 -17.45 -8.25 -5.09
N MET A 32 -16.94 -7.49 -6.06
CA MET A 32 -17.54 -6.22 -6.47
C MET A 32 -18.96 -6.40 -7.02
N LYS A 33 -19.19 -7.41 -7.89
CA LYS A 33 -20.54 -7.73 -8.38
C LYS A 33 -21.51 -8.01 -7.23
N LYS A 34 -21.10 -8.79 -6.23
CA LYS A 34 -21.93 -9.04 -5.03
C LYS A 34 -22.22 -7.77 -4.23
N LEU A 35 -21.25 -6.87 -4.05
CA LEU A 35 -21.45 -5.60 -3.34
C LEU A 35 -22.56 -4.76 -3.99
N THR A 36 -22.57 -4.64 -5.33
CA THR A 36 -23.58 -3.85 -6.07
C THR A 36 -25.02 -4.38 -5.93
N GLN A 37 -25.20 -5.55 -5.32
CA GLN A 37 -26.51 -6.18 -5.08
C GLN A 37 -26.95 -6.13 -3.61
N THR A 38 -26.09 -5.67 -2.70
CA THR A 38 -26.29 -5.75 -1.24
C THR A 38 -26.89 -4.47 -0.65
N ASN A 39 -27.96 -4.63 0.15
CA ASN A 39 -28.51 -3.56 0.99
C ASN A 39 -27.96 -3.67 2.42
N VAL A 40 -27.46 -2.56 2.96
CA VAL A 40 -26.94 -2.45 4.32
C VAL A 40 -27.83 -1.51 5.15
N LEU A 41 -28.16 -1.90 6.38
CA LEU A 41 -28.84 -1.07 7.37
C LEU A 41 -27.87 -0.65 8.48
N VAL A 42 -27.76 0.66 8.73
CA VAL A 42 -26.95 1.23 9.81
C VAL A 42 -27.87 1.91 10.82
N LEU A 43 -27.85 1.41 12.06
CA LEU A 43 -28.64 1.89 13.19
C LEU A 43 -27.74 2.69 14.15
N GLY A 44 -27.84 4.01 14.08
CA GLY A 44 -26.99 4.97 14.79
C GLY A 44 -25.98 5.65 13.86
N LEU A 45 -26.00 6.98 13.83
CA LEU A 45 -25.12 7.82 13.01
C LEU A 45 -24.33 8.81 13.88
N SER A 46 -23.67 8.28 14.91
CA SER A 46 -22.62 9.00 15.65
C SER A 46 -21.32 9.11 14.81
N GLY A 47 -20.21 9.55 15.40
CA GLY A 47 -18.90 9.56 14.73
C GLY A 47 -18.51 8.20 14.15
N LEU A 48 -18.69 7.13 14.93
CA LEU A 48 -18.48 5.76 14.45
C LEU A 48 -19.42 5.38 13.30
N GLY A 49 -20.71 5.75 13.41
CA GLY A 49 -21.72 5.42 12.40
C GLY A 49 -21.47 6.09 11.06
N ILE A 50 -21.03 7.35 11.07
CA ILE A 50 -20.68 8.06 9.83
C ILE A 50 -19.40 7.54 9.20
N GLU A 51 -18.42 7.11 9.99
CA GLU A 51 -17.19 6.49 9.48
C GLU A 51 -17.48 5.17 8.76
N ILE A 52 -18.31 4.30 9.38
CA ILE A 52 -18.78 3.05 8.77
C ILE A 52 -19.53 3.35 7.47
N SER A 53 -20.47 4.29 7.52
CA SER A 53 -21.29 4.68 6.35
C SER A 53 -20.43 5.21 5.21
N LYS A 54 -19.44 6.08 5.49
CA LYS A 54 -18.47 6.56 4.49
C LYS A 54 -17.78 5.37 3.82
N ASN A 55 -17.22 4.45 4.59
CA ASN A 55 -16.44 3.32 4.04
C ASN A 55 -17.29 2.41 3.14
N ILE A 56 -18.53 2.09 3.52
CA ILE A 56 -19.39 1.19 2.72
C ILE A 56 -20.01 1.90 1.50
N VAL A 57 -20.27 3.21 1.58
CA VAL A 57 -20.71 4.01 0.41
C VAL A 57 -19.57 4.09 -0.61
N LEU A 58 -18.35 4.36 -0.17
CA LEU A 58 -17.18 4.36 -1.04
C LEU A 58 -16.93 2.98 -1.66
N ALA A 59 -17.18 1.90 -0.89
CA ALA A 59 -17.03 0.53 -1.38
C ALA A 59 -18.04 0.12 -2.46
N GLY A 60 -19.16 0.85 -2.63
CA GLY A 60 -20.10 0.59 -3.72
C GLY A 60 -21.13 -0.50 -3.44
N VAL A 61 -21.73 -0.50 -2.25
CA VAL A 61 -22.92 -1.35 -1.99
C VAL A 61 -24.15 -0.86 -2.78
N LYS A 62 -25.17 -1.70 -2.99
CA LYS A 62 -26.41 -1.29 -3.69
C LYS A 62 -27.11 -0.12 -3.00
N SER A 63 -27.29 -0.25 -1.69
CA SER A 63 -27.92 0.79 -0.88
C SER A 63 -27.46 0.76 0.58
N VAL A 64 -27.46 1.94 1.18
CA VAL A 64 -27.28 2.14 2.62
C VAL A 64 -28.54 2.79 3.16
N THR A 65 -29.24 2.10 4.05
CA THR A 65 -30.34 2.68 4.82
C THR A 65 -29.85 3.06 6.21
N ILE A 66 -30.19 4.27 6.64
CA ILE A 66 -29.74 4.84 7.91
C ILE A 66 -30.95 5.14 8.78
N TRP A 67 -30.84 4.76 10.05
CA TRP A 67 -31.74 5.19 11.11
C TRP A 67 -30.93 5.83 12.24
N ASP A 68 -31.33 7.02 12.67
CA ASP A 68 -30.86 7.66 13.90
C ASP A 68 -31.95 8.59 14.42
N ASP A 69 -32.42 8.35 15.64
CA ASP A 69 -33.47 9.16 16.29
C ASP A 69 -32.90 10.31 17.14
N GLN A 70 -31.58 10.43 17.23
CA GLN A 70 -30.91 11.48 17.99
C GLN A 70 -30.76 12.77 17.20
N CYS A 71 -30.70 13.87 17.95
CA CYS A 71 -30.34 15.18 17.42
C CYS A 71 -28.84 15.43 17.57
N VAL A 72 -28.28 16.23 16.67
CA VAL A 72 -26.89 16.70 16.73
C VAL A 72 -26.69 17.46 18.03
N LYS A 73 -25.68 17.06 18.80
CA LYS A 73 -25.15 17.75 19.98
C LYS A 73 -23.81 18.38 19.62
N ILE A 74 -23.39 19.41 20.35
CA ILE A 74 -22.08 20.03 20.14
C ILE A 74 -20.95 19.01 20.29
N SER A 75 -21.08 18.07 21.24
CA SER A 75 -20.14 16.98 21.46
C SER A 75 -20.00 16.04 20.26
N ASP A 76 -21.02 15.91 19.41
CA ASP A 76 -20.95 14.98 18.26
C ASP A 76 -19.94 15.45 17.21
N LEU A 77 -19.63 16.75 17.17
CA LEU A 77 -18.65 17.34 16.27
C LEU A 77 -17.20 16.92 16.60
N SER A 78 -16.97 16.19 17.69
CA SER A 78 -15.66 15.62 18.05
C SER A 78 -15.19 14.53 17.11
N SER A 79 -16.10 13.92 16.36
CA SER A 79 -15.81 12.75 15.52
C SER A 79 -16.71 12.68 14.28
N HIS A 80 -17.90 13.28 14.33
CA HIS A 80 -18.80 13.31 13.18
C HIS A 80 -18.44 14.46 12.22
N PHE A 81 -17.61 14.16 11.22
CA PHE A 81 -16.98 15.11 10.30
C PHE A 81 -17.90 15.82 9.28
N TYR A 82 -19.21 15.56 9.27
CA TYR A 82 -20.17 16.32 8.45
C TYR A 82 -21.05 17.31 9.22
N PHE A 83 -21.02 17.29 10.55
CA PHE A 83 -21.81 18.25 11.33
C PHE A 83 -21.13 19.60 11.41
N LYS A 84 -21.96 20.65 11.42
CA LYS A 84 -21.55 22.01 11.75
C LYS A 84 -22.23 22.44 13.03
N GLU A 85 -21.70 23.47 13.68
CA GLU A 85 -22.31 24.01 14.90
C GLU A 85 -23.75 24.49 14.65
N THR A 86 -24.03 24.99 13.45
CA THR A 86 -25.37 25.40 13.00
C THR A 86 -26.37 24.24 12.86
N ASP A 87 -25.91 22.99 12.98
CA ASP A 87 -26.76 21.80 12.87
C ASP A 87 -27.20 21.26 14.24
N VAL A 88 -26.67 21.79 15.36
CA VAL A 88 -27.08 21.40 16.71
C VAL A 88 -28.59 21.50 16.87
N GLY A 89 -29.20 20.44 17.39
CA GLY A 89 -30.65 20.29 17.54
C GLY A 89 -31.40 19.74 16.32
N LYS A 90 -30.76 19.61 15.16
CA LYS A 90 -31.33 18.91 13.99
C LYS A 90 -31.08 17.41 14.10
N ASN A 91 -31.86 16.59 13.39
CA ASN A 91 -31.66 15.14 13.35
C ASN A 91 -30.33 14.77 12.64
N ARG A 92 -29.54 13.89 13.26
CA ARG A 92 -28.22 13.47 12.78
C ARG A 92 -28.27 12.89 11.36
N ALA A 93 -29.13 11.91 11.11
CA ALA A 93 -29.22 11.25 9.82
C ALA A 93 -29.68 12.19 8.69
N LYS A 94 -30.62 13.10 8.96
CA LYS A 94 -31.11 14.09 7.99
C LYS A 94 -30.03 15.09 7.58
N VAL A 95 -29.18 15.51 8.51
CA VAL A 95 -28.09 16.46 8.24
C VAL A 95 -26.97 15.84 7.40
N SER A 96 -26.67 14.55 7.59
CA SER A 96 -25.57 13.86 6.91
C SER A 96 -25.91 13.36 5.50
N LEU A 97 -27.20 13.25 5.17
CA LEU A 97 -27.68 12.64 3.93
C LEU A 97 -27.11 13.28 2.65
N PRO A 98 -27.07 14.62 2.49
CA PRO A 98 -26.52 15.24 1.28
C PRO A 98 -25.05 14.87 1.05
N GLN A 99 -24.22 14.96 2.09
CA GLN A 99 -22.78 14.72 2.03
C GLN A 99 -22.46 13.26 1.74
N LEU A 100 -23.23 12.32 2.30
CA LEU A 100 -23.09 10.90 2.00
C LEU A 100 -23.45 10.58 0.53
N LYS A 101 -24.49 11.21 -0.01
CA LYS A 101 -24.89 11.02 -1.43
C LYS A 101 -23.83 11.51 -2.41
N GLU A 102 -23.06 12.52 -2.03
CA GLU A 102 -21.97 13.05 -2.86
C GLU A 102 -20.73 12.13 -2.90
N LEU A 103 -20.58 11.18 -1.97
CA LEU A 103 -19.41 10.29 -1.93
C LEU A 103 -19.41 9.29 -3.09
N ASN A 104 -20.59 8.77 -3.45
CA ASN A 104 -20.71 7.77 -4.49
C ASN A 104 -22.10 7.78 -5.12
N GLU A 105 -22.19 8.21 -6.38
CA GLU A 105 -23.46 8.31 -7.12
C GLU A 105 -24.10 6.95 -7.44
N TYR A 106 -23.32 5.86 -7.38
CA TYR A 106 -23.83 4.50 -7.61
C TYR A 106 -24.57 3.92 -6.39
N VAL A 107 -24.44 4.52 -5.22
CA VAL A 107 -25.00 3.99 -3.96
C VAL A 107 -26.27 4.73 -3.58
N ASN A 108 -27.38 3.99 -3.43
CA ASN A 108 -28.63 4.58 -2.98
C ASN A 108 -28.62 4.78 -1.46
N ILE A 109 -28.91 5.99 -1.00
CA ILE A 109 -28.93 6.30 0.44
C ILE A 109 -30.34 6.67 0.87
N HIS A 110 -30.86 5.91 1.83
CA HIS A 110 -32.21 6.04 2.35
C HIS A 110 -32.19 6.37 3.84
N LEU A 111 -33.15 7.17 4.29
CA LEU A 111 -33.44 7.38 5.69
C LEU A 111 -34.75 6.68 6.03
N VAL A 112 -34.83 6.07 7.20
CA VAL A 112 -36.08 5.52 7.73
C VAL A 112 -36.47 6.25 9.00
N ASP A 113 -37.74 6.64 9.10
CA ASP A 113 -38.31 7.18 10.34
C ASP A 113 -38.94 6.08 11.21
N ASN A 114 -39.05 4.82 10.71
CA ASN A 114 -39.62 3.69 11.44
C ASN A 114 -38.75 3.32 12.65
N SER A 115 -39.37 3.12 13.81
CA SER A 115 -38.71 2.65 15.03
C SER A 115 -38.98 1.17 15.33
N SER A 116 -39.86 0.50 14.59
CA SER A 116 -40.08 -0.95 14.70
C SER A 116 -39.15 -1.71 13.76
N PHE A 117 -38.19 -2.42 14.34
CA PHE A 117 -37.26 -3.29 13.61
C PHE A 117 -37.75 -4.75 13.65
N ASP A 118 -38.94 -4.98 13.09
CA ASP A 118 -39.54 -6.31 13.00
C ASP A 118 -38.95 -7.14 11.86
N GLU A 119 -39.36 -8.41 11.79
CA GLU A 119 -38.91 -9.37 10.77
C GLU A 119 -39.22 -8.88 9.34
N ASP A 120 -40.38 -8.26 9.13
CA ASP A 120 -40.81 -7.80 7.81
C ASP A 120 -39.96 -6.65 7.29
N PHE A 121 -39.50 -5.79 8.18
CA PHE A 121 -38.55 -4.73 7.86
C PHE A 121 -37.13 -5.28 7.63
N LEU A 122 -36.61 -6.08 8.56
CA LEU A 122 -35.21 -6.50 8.57
C LEU A 122 -34.86 -7.46 7.42
N LYS A 123 -35.79 -8.32 6.97
CA LYS A 123 -35.54 -9.28 5.86
C LYS A 123 -35.13 -8.66 4.52
N ASN A 124 -35.26 -7.34 4.36
CA ASN A 124 -34.88 -6.63 3.14
C ASN A 124 -33.37 -6.28 3.08
N TYR A 125 -32.65 -6.52 4.17
CA TYR A 125 -31.23 -6.19 4.31
C TYR A 125 -30.36 -7.45 4.35
N THR A 126 -29.18 -7.36 3.77
CA THR A 126 -28.17 -8.43 3.85
C THR A 126 -27.37 -8.31 5.14
N VAL A 127 -27.06 -7.08 5.55
CA VAL A 127 -26.27 -6.76 6.74
C VAL A 127 -26.98 -5.68 7.55
N VAL A 128 -27.07 -5.89 8.87
CA VAL A 128 -27.60 -4.93 9.85
C VAL A 128 -26.51 -4.60 10.86
N VAL A 129 -26.27 -3.31 11.09
CA VAL A 129 -25.21 -2.80 11.96
C VAL A 129 -25.82 -1.94 13.07
N CYS A 130 -25.62 -2.32 14.33
CA CYS A 130 -25.98 -1.52 15.50
C CYS A 130 -24.76 -0.77 16.03
N VAL A 131 -24.84 0.56 16.07
CA VAL A 131 -23.71 1.44 16.41
C VAL A 131 -24.03 2.27 17.65
N ASN A 132 -23.15 2.21 18.67
CA ASN A 132 -23.21 3.04 19.88
C ASN A 132 -24.57 3.06 20.59
N GLN A 133 -25.33 1.97 20.50
CA GLN A 133 -26.69 1.88 21.06
C GLN A 133 -26.64 1.76 22.58
N THR A 134 -27.43 2.58 23.29
CA THR A 134 -27.47 2.57 24.76
C THR A 134 -28.49 1.57 25.32
N ASP A 135 -29.53 1.24 24.56
CA ASP A 135 -30.50 0.19 24.89
C ASP A 135 -30.03 -1.15 24.31
N PHE A 136 -29.24 -1.89 25.10
CA PHE A 136 -28.69 -3.17 24.68
C PHE A 136 -29.77 -4.28 24.54
N GLU A 137 -30.92 -4.17 25.23
CA GLU A 137 -32.02 -5.14 25.05
C GLU A 137 -32.66 -5.01 23.67
N LYS A 138 -32.79 -3.78 23.16
CA LYS A 138 -33.22 -3.54 21.77
C LYS A 138 -32.24 -4.15 20.77
N VAL A 139 -30.93 -4.03 21.02
CA VAL A 139 -29.88 -4.64 20.19
C VAL A 139 -30.01 -6.16 20.18
N LEU A 140 -30.24 -6.78 21.34
CA LEU A 140 -30.46 -8.22 21.44
C LEU A 140 -31.67 -8.67 20.63
N GLY A 141 -32.79 -7.95 20.72
CA GLY A 141 -33.99 -8.28 19.92
C GLY A 141 -33.76 -8.20 18.40
N ILE A 142 -33.00 -7.20 17.93
CA ILE A 142 -32.64 -7.08 16.50
C ILE A 142 -31.71 -8.23 16.09
N SER A 143 -30.72 -8.57 16.92
CA SER A 143 -29.77 -9.65 16.66
C SER A 143 -30.48 -11.01 16.59
N ASP A 144 -31.42 -11.28 17.50
CA ASP A 144 -32.20 -12.53 17.52
C ASP A 144 -32.96 -12.73 16.20
N ILE A 145 -33.62 -11.67 15.72
CA ILE A 145 -34.33 -11.68 14.44
C ILE A 145 -33.33 -11.92 13.30
N CYS A 146 -32.23 -11.17 13.25
CA CYS A 146 -31.22 -11.30 12.19
C CYS A 146 -30.67 -12.73 12.11
N HIS A 147 -30.26 -13.31 13.24
CA HIS A 147 -29.74 -14.67 13.32
C HIS A 147 -30.76 -15.70 12.84
N SER A 148 -32.02 -15.56 13.24
CA SER A 148 -33.10 -16.48 12.85
C SER A 148 -33.40 -16.46 11.34
N LEU A 149 -33.27 -15.29 10.70
CA LEU A 149 -33.51 -15.09 9.28
C LEU A 149 -32.25 -15.25 8.41
N GLY A 150 -31.08 -15.49 9.02
CA GLY A 150 -29.80 -15.61 8.32
C GLY A 150 -29.22 -14.27 7.82
N ILE A 151 -29.76 -13.14 8.29
CA ILE A 151 -29.26 -11.79 8.04
C ILE A 151 -27.98 -11.59 8.83
N LYS A 152 -26.96 -11.01 8.21
CA LYS A 152 -25.67 -10.81 8.88
C LYS A 152 -25.78 -9.64 9.84
N PHE A 153 -25.31 -9.82 11.07
CA PHE A 153 -25.46 -8.85 12.13
C PHE A 153 -24.10 -8.42 12.66
N ILE A 154 -23.95 -7.12 12.90
CA ILE A 154 -22.76 -6.54 13.54
C ILE A 154 -23.22 -5.57 14.63
N GLN A 155 -22.60 -5.65 15.80
CA GLN A 155 -22.74 -4.66 16.86
C GLN A 155 -21.37 -4.03 17.15
N THR A 156 -21.33 -2.72 17.35
CA THR A 156 -20.08 -2.03 17.65
C THR A 156 -20.28 -0.79 18.50
N ASP A 157 -19.33 -0.53 19.40
CA ASP A 157 -19.28 0.70 20.20
C ASP A 157 -17.85 1.23 20.33
N THR A 158 -17.75 2.54 20.56
CA THR A 158 -16.53 3.23 20.99
C THR A 158 -16.83 4.12 22.20
N ARG A 159 -16.03 4.00 23.26
CA ARG A 159 -16.18 4.73 24.52
C ARG A 159 -14.80 5.19 25.00
N GLY A 160 -14.50 6.49 24.86
CA GLY A 160 -13.18 7.04 25.15
C GLY A 160 -12.09 6.34 24.32
N LEU A 161 -11.14 5.69 25.00
CA LEU A 161 -10.06 4.91 24.39
C LEU A 161 -10.38 3.40 24.30
N PHE A 162 -11.64 3.01 24.49
CA PHE A 162 -12.11 1.63 24.37
C PHE A 162 -13.00 1.46 23.14
N GLY A 163 -13.00 0.25 22.57
CA GLY A 163 -13.99 -0.11 21.57
C GLY A 163 -14.20 -1.61 21.44
N GLN A 164 -15.33 -1.97 20.83
CA GLN A 164 -15.70 -3.36 20.59
C GLN A 164 -16.40 -3.56 19.25
N VAL A 165 -16.26 -4.77 18.70
CA VAL A 165 -17.01 -5.28 17.56
C VAL A 165 -17.49 -6.70 17.87
N PHE A 166 -18.74 -6.98 17.61
CA PHE A 166 -19.31 -8.32 17.57
C PHE A 166 -19.84 -8.62 16.17
N CYS A 167 -19.51 -9.80 15.62
CA CYS A 167 -20.02 -10.28 14.33
C CYS A 167 -20.79 -11.59 14.49
N ASP A 168 -22.00 -11.64 13.91
CA ASP A 168 -22.81 -12.85 13.76
C ASP A 168 -23.26 -13.00 12.30
N PHE A 169 -22.61 -13.90 11.57
CA PHE A 169 -22.92 -14.17 10.17
C PHE A 169 -23.82 -15.39 9.98
N GLY A 170 -24.47 -15.83 11.06
CA GLY A 170 -25.41 -16.95 11.10
C GLY A 170 -24.74 -18.31 11.29
N LYS A 171 -25.59 -19.34 11.38
CA LYS A 171 -25.18 -20.74 11.65
C LYS A 171 -24.29 -21.35 10.57
N THR A 172 -24.41 -20.85 9.34
CA THR A 172 -23.64 -21.31 8.19
C THR A 172 -23.27 -20.10 7.34
N PHE A 173 -21.97 -19.83 7.23
CA PHE A 173 -21.39 -18.80 6.40
C PHE A 173 -20.26 -19.39 5.56
N LEU A 174 -20.33 -19.20 4.24
CA LEU A 174 -19.32 -19.72 3.32
C LEU A 174 -18.24 -18.67 3.07
N ILE A 175 -16.98 -19.04 3.27
CA ILE A 175 -15.80 -18.24 2.95
C ILE A 175 -15.20 -18.82 1.67
N THR A 176 -15.27 -18.07 0.57
CA THR A 176 -14.79 -18.50 -0.76
C THR A 176 -13.31 -18.20 -0.98
N ASP A 177 -12.79 -17.18 -0.30
CA ASP A 177 -11.38 -16.81 -0.31
C ASP A 177 -11.00 -16.35 1.09
N PRO A 178 -10.25 -17.13 1.89
CA PRO A 178 -10.01 -16.80 3.29
C PRO A 178 -8.99 -15.68 3.52
N ASN A 179 -8.11 -15.37 2.56
CA ASN A 179 -6.92 -14.54 2.81
C ASN A 179 -6.62 -13.49 1.72
N GLY A 180 -7.28 -13.54 0.55
CA GLY A 180 -7.01 -12.62 -0.56
C GLY A 180 -5.71 -12.84 -1.32
N GLU A 181 -4.85 -13.75 -0.89
CA GLU A 181 -3.55 -13.97 -1.51
C GLU A 181 -3.71 -14.62 -2.90
N PRO A 182 -2.89 -14.27 -3.90
CA PRO A 182 -2.91 -14.97 -5.19
C PRO A 182 -2.64 -16.47 -5.01
N CYS A 183 -3.36 -17.32 -5.76
CA CYS A 183 -3.12 -18.76 -5.76
C CYS A 183 -1.68 -19.08 -6.16
N LEU A 184 -0.98 -19.83 -5.32
CA LEU A 184 0.39 -20.26 -5.58
C LEU A 184 0.45 -21.22 -6.76
N THR A 185 1.54 -21.20 -7.51
CA THR A 185 1.77 -22.14 -8.63
C THR A 185 3.23 -22.55 -8.65
N THR A 186 3.48 -23.84 -8.84
CA THR A 186 4.81 -24.41 -8.93
C THR A 186 4.95 -25.33 -10.13
N MET A 187 6.16 -25.38 -10.68
CA MET A 187 6.51 -26.23 -11.81
C MET A 187 7.02 -27.59 -11.31
N ILE A 188 6.56 -28.66 -11.95
CA ILE A 188 6.81 -30.03 -11.52
C ILE A 188 8.04 -30.58 -12.23
N THR A 189 8.90 -31.28 -11.49
CA THR A 189 10.06 -31.99 -12.03
C THR A 189 9.85 -33.50 -12.03
N SER A 190 9.20 -34.05 -11.00
CA SER A 190 8.85 -35.47 -10.94
C SER A 190 7.56 -35.74 -10.17
N ILE A 191 6.89 -36.84 -10.51
CA ILE A 191 5.79 -37.42 -9.71
C ILE A 191 6.06 -38.91 -9.56
N THR A 192 6.12 -39.41 -8.33
CA THR A 192 6.29 -40.85 -8.08
C THR A 192 4.99 -41.59 -8.27
N LYS A 193 5.06 -42.81 -8.83
CA LYS A 193 3.94 -43.75 -8.92
C LYS A 193 3.92 -44.62 -7.67
N ALA A 194 3.38 -44.08 -6.58
CA ALA A 194 3.42 -44.66 -5.24
C ALA A 194 2.17 -44.34 -4.41
N ASN A 195 2.10 -44.89 -3.19
CA ASN A 195 1.12 -44.52 -2.18
C ASN A 195 1.85 -44.15 -0.87
N PRO A 196 1.96 -42.85 -0.52
CA PRO A 196 1.47 -41.71 -1.30
C PRO A 196 2.41 -41.39 -2.48
N GLY A 197 1.83 -40.89 -3.58
CA GLY A 197 2.57 -40.26 -4.68
C GLY A 197 3.15 -38.94 -4.21
N VAL A 198 4.42 -38.71 -4.54
CA VAL A 198 5.22 -37.55 -4.14
C VAL A 198 5.49 -36.72 -5.38
N VAL A 199 5.15 -35.43 -5.30
CA VAL A 199 5.44 -34.45 -6.33
C VAL A 199 6.66 -33.66 -5.89
N THR A 200 7.69 -33.63 -6.74
CA THR A 200 8.88 -32.79 -6.55
C THR A 200 8.78 -31.60 -7.50
N ASN A 201 9.00 -30.39 -7.00
CA ASN A 201 9.00 -29.19 -7.83
C ASN A 201 10.41 -28.82 -8.33
N ASN A 202 10.53 -27.73 -9.08
CA ASN A 202 11.83 -27.19 -9.48
C ASN A 202 12.60 -26.66 -8.26
N MET A 203 13.76 -27.26 -7.97
CA MET A 203 14.64 -26.99 -6.83
C MET A 203 15.18 -25.54 -6.75
N GLU A 204 15.05 -24.74 -7.82
CA GLU A 204 15.40 -23.32 -7.81
C GLU A 204 14.38 -22.44 -7.08
N SER A 205 13.19 -22.97 -6.76
CA SER A 205 12.12 -22.23 -6.10
C SER A 205 11.33 -23.12 -5.15
N ARG A 206 10.94 -22.59 -3.99
CA ARG A 206 10.03 -23.31 -3.07
C ARG A 206 8.60 -23.32 -3.64
N HIS A 207 7.82 -24.38 -3.38
CA HIS A 207 6.43 -24.41 -3.83
C HIS A 207 5.50 -23.50 -3.02
N GLY A 208 5.82 -23.26 -1.75
CA GLY A 208 5.09 -22.32 -0.87
C GLY A 208 3.75 -22.82 -0.32
N PHE A 209 3.22 -23.93 -0.81
CA PHE A 209 2.00 -24.55 -0.26
C PHE A 209 2.12 -25.01 1.21
N GLU A 210 0.99 -25.10 1.89
CA GLU A 210 0.84 -25.54 3.28
C GLU A 210 0.04 -26.86 3.40
N ASP A 211 0.15 -27.53 4.55
CA ASP A 211 -0.62 -28.75 4.83
C ASP A 211 -2.13 -28.52 4.67
N GLY A 212 -2.80 -29.36 3.88
CA GLY A 212 -4.24 -29.28 3.65
C GLY A 212 -4.66 -28.40 2.48
N ASP A 213 -3.73 -27.69 1.83
CA ASP A 213 -3.98 -26.98 0.57
C ASP A 213 -4.52 -27.91 -0.52
N TRP A 214 -5.29 -27.37 -1.44
CA TRP A 214 -5.74 -28.08 -2.64
C TRP A 214 -5.00 -27.56 -3.85
N VAL A 215 -4.54 -28.47 -4.72
CA VAL A 215 -3.87 -28.13 -5.98
C VAL A 215 -4.56 -28.80 -7.16
N GLU A 216 -4.59 -28.13 -8.30
CA GLU A 216 -5.02 -28.64 -9.60
C GLU A 216 -3.82 -28.75 -10.53
N PHE A 217 -3.75 -29.85 -11.30
CA PHE A 217 -2.64 -30.12 -12.19
C PHE A 217 -2.93 -29.74 -13.64
N SER A 218 -1.93 -29.26 -14.35
CA SER A 218 -2.01 -28.98 -15.80
C SER A 218 -0.70 -29.27 -16.51
N GLU A 219 -0.79 -29.48 -17.84
CA GLU A 219 0.36 -29.75 -18.72
C GLU A 219 1.22 -30.97 -18.33
N LEU A 220 0.73 -31.91 -17.51
CA LEU A 220 1.46 -33.14 -17.20
C LEU A 220 1.53 -34.07 -18.41
N ALA A 221 2.73 -34.51 -18.77
CA ALA A 221 2.96 -35.56 -19.76
C ALA A 221 3.07 -36.94 -19.09
N GLY A 222 2.57 -37.98 -19.76
CA GLY A 222 2.47 -39.33 -19.19
C GLY A 222 1.29 -39.48 -18.24
N MET A 223 1.41 -38.99 -17.00
CA MET A 223 0.40 -39.05 -15.92
C MET A 223 -0.76 -38.06 -16.14
N THR A 224 -1.37 -38.10 -17.32
CA THR A 224 -2.38 -37.15 -17.80
C THR A 224 -3.71 -37.22 -17.06
N GLU A 225 -3.98 -38.31 -16.34
CA GLU A 225 -5.19 -38.52 -15.54
C GLU A 225 -5.30 -37.51 -14.38
N LEU A 226 -4.19 -36.88 -13.99
CA LEU A 226 -4.16 -35.81 -13.01
C LEU A 226 -4.51 -34.44 -13.60
N ASN A 227 -4.38 -34.23 -14.91
CA ASN A 227 -4.67 -32.93 -15.53
C ASN A 227 -6.15 -32.54 -15.32
N GLY A 228 -6.39 -31.34 -14.80
CA GLY A 228 -7.72 -30.84 -14.44
C GLY A 228 -8.34 -31.50 -13.20
N LYS A 229 -7.59 -32.32 -12.44
CA LYS A 229 -8.04 -32.92 -11.19
C LYS A 229 -7.41 -32.21 -9.99
N ARG A 230 -8.23 -32.04 -8.95
CA ARG A 230 -7.82 -31.45 -7.67
C ARG A 230 -7.36 -32.54 -6.70
N ARG A 231 -6.28 -32.29 -5.99
CA ARG A 231 -5.76 -33.14 -4.92
C ARG A 231 -5.49 -32.29 -3.69
N GLN A 232 -5.87 -32.78 -2.51
CA GLN A 232 -5.40 -32.21 -1.26
C GLN A 232 -3.95 -32.63 -1.05
N ILE A 233 -3.12 -31.69 -0.62
CA ILE A 233 -1.70 -31.93 -0.40
C ILE A 233 -1.41 -32.22 1.07
N LYS A 234 -0.31 -32.94 1.27
CA LYS A 234 0.41 -33.00 2.54
C LYS A 234 1.85 -32.55 2.31
N TYR A 235 2.23 -31.45 2.96
CA TYR A 235 3.55 -30.87 2.97
C TYR A 235 4.59 -31.89 3.44
N MET A 236 5.74 -31.94 2.78
CA MET A 236 6.87 -32.77 3.22
C MET A 236 8.09 -31.92 3.53
N ASN A 237 8.51 -31.09 2.57
CA ASN A 237 9.62 -30.15 2.70
C ASN A 237 9.42 -29.02 1.68
N PRO A 238 10.28 -27.98 1.61
CA PRO A 238 10.05 -26.83 0.72
C PRO A 238 9.97 -27.13 -0.78
N PHE A 239 10.32 -28.35 -1.21
CA PHE A 239 10.37 -28.77 -2.60
C PHE A 239 9.50 -29.99 -2.93
N GLU A 240 8.88 -30.61 -1.92
CA GLU A 240 8.14 -31.86 -2.08
C GLU A 240 6.85 -31.85 -1.27
N PHE A 241 5.79 -32.38 -1.89
CA PHE A 241 4.50 -32.60 -1.24
C PHE A 241 3.87 -33.88 -1.79
N SER A 242 3.01 -34.50 -1.00
CA SER A 242 2.31 -35.74 -1.40
C SER A 242 0.85 -35.49 -1.72
N ILE A 243 0.28 -36.29 -2.64
CA ILE A 243 -1.07 -36.09 -3.21
C ILE A 243 -2.00 -37.31 -3.09
N GLY A 244 -1.67 -38.24 -2.19
CA GLY A 244 -2.39 -39.50 -2.03
C GLY A 244 -1.96 -40.56 -3.06
N ASP A 245 -2.78 -41.57 -3.28
CA ASP A 245 -2.43 -42.73 -4.10
C ASP A 245 -2.33 -42.38 -5.61
N THR A 246 -1.22 -42.79 -6.22
CA THR A 246 -0.94 -42.65 -7.67
C THR A 246 -0.58 -43.98 -8.33
N THR A 247 -0.66 -45.11 -7.60
CA THR A 247 -0.21 -46.44 -8.08
C THR A 247 -0.96 -46.95 -9.31
N ASP A 248 -2.21 -46.53 -9.51
CA ASP A 248 -3.02 -46.90 -10.67
C ASP A 248 -2.87 -45.95 -11.87
N LEU A 249 -2.12 -44.85 -11.73
CA LEU A 249 -1.97 -43.84 -12.78
C LEU A 249 -0.86 -44.20 -13.77
N SER A 250 -0.86 -43.56 -14.95
CA SER A 250 0.24 -43.66 -15.90
C SER A 250 1.55 -43.12 -15.33
N GLU A 251 2.69 -43.59 -15.84
CA GLU A 251 4.00 -43.10 -15.41
C GLU A 251 4.20 -41.65 -15.87
N TYR A 252 4.68 -40.80 -14.96
CA TYR A 252 4.98 -39.41 -15.25
C TYR A 252 6.17 -39.29 -16.22
N LYS A 253 6.12 -38.31 -17.13
CA LYS A 253 7.20 -37.98 -18.04
C LYS A 253 7.54 -36.50 -17.94
N PHE A 254 8.81 -36.19 -17.74
CA PHE A 254 9.29 -34.81 -17.79
C PHE A 254 9.46 -34.37 -19.25
N GLU A 255 8.42 -33.74 -19.80
CA GLU A 255 8.41 -33.19 -21.16
C GLU A 255 7.89 -31.74 -21.15
N GLY A 256 8.41 -30.89 -22.03
CA GLY A 256 8.01 -29.48 -22.11
C GLY A 256 8.24 -28.73 -20.80
N SER A 257 7.16 -28.20 -20.22
CA SER A 257 7.21 -27.48 -18.93
C SER A 257 7.43 -28.41 -17.72
N GLY A 258 7.25 -29.72 -17.88
CA GLY A 258 7.14 -30.68 -16.76
C GLY A 258 5.76 -30.66 -16.08
N GLY A 259 4.88 -29.75 -16.48
CA GLY A 259 3.58 -29.54 -15.87
C GLY A 259 3.59 -28.64 -14.64
N TYR A 260 2.40 -28.25 -14.20
CA TYR A 260 2.19 -27.32 -13.09
C TYR A 260 1.24 -27.91 -12.04
N ALA A 261 1.51 -27.57 -10.79
CA ALA A 261 0.53 -27.65 -9.70
C ALA A 261 0.15 -26.21 -9.31
N THR A 262 -1.15 -25.91 -9.39
CA THR A 262 -1.71 -24.59 -9.05
C THR A 262 -2.66 -24.73 -7.87
N GLN A 263 -2.44 -23.97 -6.81
CA GLN A 263 -3.31 -23.92 -5.65
C GLN A 263 -4.72 -23.50 -6.07
N VAL A 264 -5.73 -24.11 -5.46
CA VAL A 264 -7.14 -23.75 -5.64
C VAL A 264 -7.74 -23.50 -4.27
N LYS A 265 -8.35 -22.34 -4.09
CA LYS A 265 -9.09 -22.02 -2.86
C LYS A 265 -10.39 -22.80 -2.85
N VAL A 266 -10.54 -23.69 -1.87
CA VAL A 266 -11.79 -24.40 -1.63
C VAL A 266 -12.62 -23.62 -0.62
N PRO A 267 -13.95 -23.46 -0.83
CA PRO A 267 -14.79 -22.77 0.12
C PRO A 267 -14.76 -23.42 1.52
N ILE A 268 -14.63 -22.61 2.56
CA ILE A 268 -14.60 -23.02 3.97
C ILE A 268 -15.91 -22.62 4.63
N GLU A 269 -16.57 -23.54 5.31
CA GLU A 269 -17.76 -23.23 6.11
C GLU A 269 -17.35 -22.71 7.49
N SER A 270 -17.96 -21.61 7.91
CA SER A 270 -17.85 -21.03 9.25
C SER A 270 -19.23 -20.93 9.88
N SER A 271 -19.30 -20.99 11.21
CA SER A 271 -20.51 -20.82 11.99
C SER A 271 -20.29 -19.80 13.11
N HIS A 272 -21.32 -18.99 13.35
CA HIS A 272 -21.35 -17.98 14.41
C HIS A 272 -22.47 -18.29 15.39
N LEU A 273 -22.24 -17.98 16.67
CA LEU A 273 -23.28 -17.97 17.69
C LEU A 273 -24.13 -16.70 17.54
N SER A 274 -25.41 -16.77 17.92
CA SER A 274 -26.21 -15.56 18.09
C SER A 274 -25.62 -14.66 19.19
N LEU A 275 -25.93 -13.37 19.19
CA LEU A 275 -25.44 -12.46 20.23
C LEU A 275 -25.75 -12.97 21.64
N ARG A 276 -26.98 -13.46 21.89
CA ARG A 276 -27.37 -14.05 23.19
C ARG A 276 -26.55 -15.26 23.57
N GLU A 277 -26.35 -16.19 22.65
CA GLU A 277 -25.54 -17.39 22.90
C GLU A 277 -24.07 -17.02 23.12
N SER A 278 -23.55 -16.03 22.38
CA SER A 278 -22.18 -15.53 22.53
C SER A 278 -21.96 -14.81 23.86
N LEU A 279 -22.97 -14.16 24.43
CA LEU A 279 -22.88 -13.57 25.77
C LEU A 279 -22.70 -14.67 26.84
N GLU A 280 -23.30 -15.84 26.62
CA GLU A 280 -23.15 -17.01 27.48
C GLU A 280 -21.90 -17.85 27.15
N ASN A 281 -21.37 -17.76 25.93
CA ASN A 281 -20.18 -18.50 25.49
C ASN A 281 -19.30 -17.66 24.56
N PRO A 282 -18.60 -16.63 25.07
CA PRO A 282 -17.89 -15.70 24.20
C PRO A 282 -16.63 -16.31 23.57
N GLU A 283 -16.41 -15.95 22.31
CA GLU A 283 -15.21 -16.25 21.53
C GLU A 283 -14.51 -14.93 21.17
N PHE A 284 -13.30 -14.75 21.71
CA PHE A 284 -12.52 -13.52 21.60
C PHE A 284 -11.42 -13.66 20.56
N ASN A 285 -11.28 -12.64 19.71
CA ASN A 285 -10.11 -12.48 18.87
C ASN A 285 -8.94 -11.99 19.73
N ILE A 286 -7.79 -12.64 19.62
CA ILE A 286 -6.59 -12.25 20.37
C ILE A 286 -5.99 -11.02 19.71
N THR A 287 -5.81 -9.97 20.49
CA THR A 287 -5.28 -8.68 20.02
C THR A 287 -3.98 -8.28 20.71
N ASP A 288 -3.80 -8.71 21.95
CA ASP A 288 -2.57 -8.51 22.72
C ASP A 288 -2.03 -9.88 23.16
N TYR A 289 -0.94 -10.30 22.54
CA TYR A 289 -0.28 -11.57 22.86
C TYR A 289 0.51 -11.52 24.19
N SER A 290 0.64 -10.34 24.81
CA SER A 290 1.15 -10.19 26.17
C SER A 290 0.05 -10.28 27.24
N ASN A 291 -1.22 -10.09 26.86
CA ASN A 291 -2.37 -10.19 27.76
C ASN A 291 -3.55 -10.93 27.11
N PHE A 292 -3.52 -12.26 27.16
CA PHE A 292 -4.60 -13.12 26.64
C PHE A 292 -5.96 -12.94 27.34
N ASP A 293 -6.00 -12.30 28.51
CA ASP A 293 -7.22 -12.04 29.26
C ASP A 293 -7.88 -10.70 28.92
N LEU A 294 -7.23 -9.82 28.14
CA LEU A 294 -7.74 -8.48 27.83
C LEU A 294 -9.17 -8.50 27.27
N GLY A 295 -9.45 -9.39 26.31
CA GLY A 295 -10.78 -9.56 25.74
C GLY A 295 -11.85 -9.87 26.80
N LYS A 296 -11.53 -10.76 27.75
CA LYS A 296 -12.41 -11.10 28.87
C LYS A 296 -12.60 -9.91 29.83
N GLN A 297 -11.53 -9.19 30.15
CA GLN A 297 -11.55 -8.03 31.04
C GLN A 297 -12.47 -6.93 30.50
N LEU A 298 -12.30 -6.57 29.23
CA LEU A 298 -13.15 -5.60 28.56
C LEU A 298 -14.60 -6.10 28.42
N PHE A 299 -14.80 -7.38 28.14
CA PHE A 299 -16.14 -7.95 27.99
C PHE A 299 -16.98 -7.76 29.27
N TYR A 300 -16.45 -8.13 30.43
CA TYR A 300 -17.15 -7.91 31.70
C TYR A 300 -17.33 -6.42 32.05
N THR A 301 -16.40 -5.57 31.61
CA THR A 301 -16.51 -4.12 31.78
C THR A 301 -17.71 -3.57 30.97
N TYR A 302 -17.87 -4.00 29.71
CA TYR A 302 -19.02 -3.64 28.88
C TYR A 302 -20.34 -4.21 29.43
N LEU A 303 -20.35 -5.43 29.97
CA LEU A 303 -21.55 -5.96 30.64
C LEU A 303 -21.97 -5.10 31.84
N GLY A 304 -21.00 -4.68 32.66
CA GLY A 304 -21.24 -3.75 33.77
C GLY A 304 -21.79 -2.41 33.29
N TRP A 305 -21.26 -1.89 32.18
CA TRP A 305 -21.72 -0.66 31.53
C TRP A 305 -23.15 -0.75 31.01
N TYR A 306 -23.51 -1.83 30.32
CA TYR A 306 -24.87 -2.01 29.81
C TYR A 306 -25.91 -2.10 30.94
N GLU A 307 -25.57 -2.80 32.03
CA GLU A 307 -26.46 -2.89 33.19
C GLU A 307 -26.59 -1.53 33.92
N TYR A 308 -25.49 -0.76 33.98
CA TYR A 308 -25.51 0.62 34.46
C TYR A 308 -26.45 1.49 33.61
N LEU A 309 -26.30 1.46 32.28
CA LEU A 309 -27.15 2.23 31.36
C LEU A 309 -28.62 1.84 31.53
N LYS A 310 -28.93 0.55 31.59
CA LYS A 310 -30.30 0.04 31.80
C LYS A 310 -30.91 0.57 33.10
N SER A 311 -30.15 0.55 34.20
CA SER A 311 -30.57 1.07 35.51
C SER A 311 -30.77 2.59 35.51
N ASN A 312 -30.03 3.29 34.64
CA ASN A 312 -30.00 4.76 34.55
C ASN A 312 -30.71 5.31 33.31
N LYS A 313 -31.78 4.65 32.85
CA LYS A 313 -32.66 5.11 31.75
C LYS A 313 -31.90 5.34 30.43
N PHE A 314 -30.89 4.51 30.17
CA PHE A 314 -30.08 4.49 28.96
C PHE A 314 -29.31 5.79 28.69
N GLN A 315 -29.03 6.57 29.75
CA GLN A 315 -28.28 7.82 29.65
C GLN A 315 -26.78 7.59 29.86
N ILE A 316 -25.97 8.18 28.98
CA ILE A 316 -24.52 8.20 29.14
C ILE A 316 -24.17 9.11 30.33
N PRO A 317 -23.37 8.64 31.31
CA PRO A 317 -22.96 9.42 32.48
C PRO A 317 -22.03 10.57 32.10
N LYS A 318 -21.86 11.52 33.02
CA LYS A 318 -20.79 12.53 32.91
C LYS A 318 -19.44 11.86 33.17
N PRO A 319 -18.33 12.41 32.65
CA PRO A 319 -17.03 11.81 32.85
C PRO A 319 -16.55 11.99 34.31
N HIS A 320 -15.59 11.15 34.73
CA HIS A 320 -14.92 11.22 36.05
C HIS A 320 -15.84 11.21 37.28
N GLN A 321 -16.87 10.36 37.27
CA GLN A 321 -17.77 10.15 38.41
C GLN A 321 -17.44 8.85 39.16
N GLU A 322 -17.00 8.95 40.41
CA GLU A 322 -16.64 7.80 41.26
C GLU A 322 -17.84 6.88 41.50
N GLU A 323 -19.05 7.43 41.70
CA GLU A 323 -20.25 6.61 41.95
C GLU A 323 -20.60 5.73 40.73
N VAL A 324 -20.35 6.24 39.53
CA VAL A 324 -20.58 5.53 38.26
C VAL A 324 -19.61 4.37 38.12
N PHE A 325 -18.32 4.61 38.42
CA PHE A 325 -17.31 3.55 38.46
C PHE A 325 -17.72 2.42 39.42
N GLN A 326 -18.10 2.75 40.65
CA GLN A 326 -18.48 1.77 41.66
C GLN A 326 -19.68 0.91 41.23
N GLU A 327 -20.67 1.52 40.57
CA GLU A 327 -21.84 0.80 40.06
C GLU A 327 -21.48 -0.14 38.89
N ILE A 328 -20.69 0.34 37.92
CA ILE A 328 -20.20 -0.49 36.79
C ILE A 328 -19.37 -1.66 37.31
N LEU A 329 -18.45 -1.41 38.24
CA LEU A 329 -17.62 -2.45 38.84
C LEU A 329 -18.46 -3.50 39.57
N SER A 330 -19.46 -3.08 40.33
CA SER A 330 -20.39 -3.99 41.01
C SER A 330 -21.13 -4.88 40.00
N ASN A 331 -21.62 -4.31 38.91
CA ASN A 331 -22.33 -5.04 37.88
C ASN A 331 -21.42 -6.00 37.11
N ALA A 332 -20.18 -5.59 36.79
CA ALA A 332 -19.17 -6.43 36.17
C ALA A 332 -18.81 -7.63 37.06
N LYS A 333 -18.58 -7.40 38.36
CA LYS A 333 -18.32 -8.46 39.35
C LYS A 333 -19.48 -9.46 39.41
N LYS A 334 -20.73 -8.99 39.51
CA LYS A 334 -21.93 -9.87 39.51
C LYS A 334 -22.01 -10.74 38.25
N ALA A 335 -21.75 -10.17 37.07
CA ALA A 335 -21.77 -10.92 35.81
C ALA A 335 -20.67 -12.01 35.78
N ASN A 336 -19.48 -11.68 36.27
CA ASN A 336 -18.35 -12.60 36.37
C ASN A 336 -18.57 -13.72 37.40
N ASP A 337 -19.11 -13.38 38.58
CA ASP A 337 -19.44 -14.35 39.63
C ASP A 337 -20.49 -15.35 39.15
N LYS A 338 -21.52 -14.88 38.44
CA LYS A 338 -22.51 -15.77 37.80
C LYS A 338 -21.83 -16.77 36.85
N ARG A 339 -20.85 -16.33 36.05
CA ARG A 339 -20.12 -17.23 35.13
C ARG A 339 -19.20 -18.19 35.88
N LYS A 340 -18.61 -17.75 36.99
CA LYS A 340 -17.82 -18.61 37.88
C LYS A 340 -18.68 -19.73 38.48
N GLU A 341 -19.86 -19.41 39.00
CA GLU A 341 -20.82 -20.39 39.52
C GLU A 341 -21.25 -21.40 38.43
N GLN A 342 -21.55 -20.92 37.21
CA GLN A 342 -21.90 -21.78 36.08
C GLN A 342 -20.77 -22.75 35.72
N TYR A 343 -19.51 -22.27 35.71
CA TYR A 343 -18.35 -23.11 35.47
C TYR A 343 -18.17 -24.16 36.57
N GLU A 344 -18.26 -23.76 37.84
CA GLU A 344 -18.13 -24.66 39.00
C GLU A 344 -19.18 -25.77 38.97
N GLU A 345 -20.43 -25.46 38.60
CA GLU A 345 -21.48 -26.46 38.42
C GLU A 345 -21.22 -27.36 37.19
N ALA A 346 -20.69 -26.81 36.09
CA ALA A 346 -20.40 -27.58 34.88
C ALA A 346 -19.26 -28.60 35.06
N ILE A 347 -18.27 -28.31 35.89
CA ILE A 347 -17.17 -29.24 36.20
C ILE A 347 -17.46 -30.17 37.38
N LYS A 348 -18.58 -29.98 38.06
CA LYS A 348 -18.98 -30.75 39.23
C LYS A 348 -19.20 -32.21 38.87
N GLY A 349 -18.52 -33.11 39.59
CA GLY A 349 -18.58 -34.55 39.34
C GLY A 349 -17.73 -35.04 38.17
N ILE A 350 -17.01 -34.16 37.46
CA ILE A 350 -15.92 -34.56 36.58
C ILE A 350 -14.70 -34.79 37.49
N GLU A 351 -14.13 -36.00 37.53
CA GLU A 351 -12.91 -36.27 38.31
C GLU A 351 -11.64 -36.17 37.46
N ASP A 352 -11.74 -36.48 36.16
CA ASP A 352 -10.62 -36.41 35.22
C ASP A 352 -10.27 -34.96 34.86
N GLU A 353 -9.05 -34.53 35.17
CA GLU A 353 -8.55 -33.19 34.85
C GLU A 353 -8.54 -32.89 33.34
N LYS A 354 -8.34 -33.90 32.48
CA LYS A 354 -8.37 -33.69 31.03
C LYS A 354 -9.76 -33.34 30.54
N GLU A 355 -10.79 -33.93 31.14
CA GLU A 355 -12.18 -33.61 30.81
C GLU A 355 -12.60 -32.26 31.41
N LYS A 356 -12.12 -31.91 32.62
CA LYS A 356 -12.31 -30.55 33.17
C LYS A 356 -11.72 -29.48 32.28
N ASN A 357 -10.51 -29.69 31.76
CA ASN A 357 -9.80 -28.75 30.89
C ASN A 357 -10.49 -28.53 29.53
N LYS A 358 -11.48 -29.37 29.16
CA LYS A 358 -12.31 -29.13 27.97
C LYS A 358 -13.43 -28.11 28.22
N VAL A 359 -13.81 -27.85 29.48
CA VAL A 359 -14.80 -26.84 29.82
C VAL A 359 -14.11 -25.46 29.79
N PRO A 360 -14.54 -24.52 28.92
CA PRO A 360 -13.86 -23.24 28.81
C PRO A 360 -14.03 -22.39 30.08
N LYS A 361 -12.91 -21.92 30.64
CA LYS A 361 -12.90 -21.00 31.78
C LYS A 361 -13.17 -19.57 31.31
N GLN A 362 -14.44 -19.18 31.29
CA GLN A 362 -14.91 -17.89 30.75
C GLN A 362 -15.09 -16.77 31.79
N PHE A 363 -14.58 -16.95 33.01
CA PHE A 363 -14.57 -15.92 34.05
C PHE A 363 -13.14 -15.48 34.37
N LEU A 364 -13.00 -14.34 35.01
CA LEU A 364 -11.75 -13.82 35.57
C LEU A 364 -11.70 -14.13 37.07
N GLU A 365 -10.52 -14.43 37.60
CA GLU A 365 -10.36 -14.58 39.05
C GLU A 365 -10.62 -13.27 39.80
N GLU A 366 -10.25 -12.15 39.17
CA GLU A 366 -10.48 -10.80 39.67
C GLU A 366 -10.80 -9.86 38.51
N ILE A 367 -11.77 -8.98 38.71
CA ILE A 367 -12.07 -7.91 37.75
C ILE A 367 -11.06 -6.77 37.94
N PRO A 368 -10.33 -6.34 36.89
CA PRO A 368 -9.34 -5.28 37.01
C PRO A 368 -10.00 -3.93 37.30
N GLU A 369 -9.97 -3.49 38.55
CA GLU A 369 -10.67 -2.28 38.99
C GLU A 369 -10.20 -1.02 38.25
N GLU A 370 -8.89 -0.87 38.03
CA GLU A 370 -8.32 0.29 37.32
C GLU A 370 -8.78 0.38 35.85
N LEU A 371 -8.98 -0.77 35.20
CA LEU A 371 -9.51 -0.82 33.83
C LEU A 371 -10.96 -0.34 33.80
N VAL A 372 -11.79 -0.85 34.74
CA VAL A 372 -13.20 -0.47 34.87
C VAL A 372 -13.34 1.00 35.24
N LYS A 373 -12.47 1.50 36.12
CA LYS A 373 -12.42 2.91 36.51
C LYS A 373 -12.08 3.81 35.33
N SER A 374 -11.03 3.46 34.58
CA SER A 374 -10.66 4.17 33.35
C SER A 374 -11.82 4.19 32.35
N PHE A 375 -12.52 3.06 32.17
CA PHE A 375 -13.70 2.98 31.33
C PHE A 375 -14.83 3.90 31.80
N ALA A 376 -15.18 3.84 33.08
CA ALA A 376 -16.24 4.67 33.66
C ALA A 376 -15.95 6.16 33.52
N TYR A 377 -14.69 6.57 33.75
CA TYR A 377 -14.29 7.98 33.69
C TYR A 377 -14.35 8.54 32.28
N MET A 378 -14.09 7.71 31.28
CA MET A 378 -13.97 8.12 29.88
C MET A 378 -15.17 7.72 29.01
N GLY A 379 -16.17 7.02 29.57
CA GLY A 379 -17.30 6.47 28.82
C GLY A 379 -18.16 7.50 28.08
N TYR A 380 -18.04 8.78 28.44
CA TYR A 380 -18.62 9.91 27.73
C TYR A 380 -17.97 10.18 26.36
N GLY A 381 -16.67 9.87 26.21
CA GLY A 381 -15.87 10.25 25.05
C GLY A 381 -16.22 9.44 23.79
N GLU A 382 -16.21 10.11 22.63
CA GLU A 382 -16.17 9.50 21.31
C GLU A 382 -15.12 10.27 20.50
N LEU A 383 -13.97 9.61 20.26
CA LEU A 383 -12.78 10.25 19.70
C LEU A 383 -12.62 9.88 18.23
N SER A 384 -12.33 10.85 17.36
CA SER A 384 -12.17 10.59 15.92
C SER A 384 -11.20 9.43 15.59
N PRO A 385 -10.00 9.32 16.22
CA PRO A 385 -9.09 8.20 15.95
C PRO A 385 -9.70 6.82 16.23
N MET A 386 -10.48 6.71 17.31
CA MET A 386 -11.17 5.46 17.68
C MET A 386 -12.27 5.14 16.68
N THR A 387 -13.05 6.15 16.29
CA THR A 387 -14.10 5.97 15.27
C THR A 387 -13.51 5.60 13.91
N ALA A 388 -12.35 6.16 13.54
CA ALA A 388 -11.62 5.83 12.32
C ALA A 388 -11.13 4.37 12.33
N PHE A 389 -10.49 3.94 13.43
CA PHE A 389 -10.02 2.58 13.59
C PHE A 389 -11.15 1.56 13.48
N PHE A 390 -12.16 1.68 14.36
CA PHE A 390 -13.28 0.75 14.41
C PHE A 390 -14.20 0.87 13.19
N GLY A 391 -14.37 2.06 12.63
CA GLY A 391 -15.16 2.26 11.41
C GLY A 391 -14.50 1.67 10.17
N GLY A 392 -13.17 1.64 10.12
CA GLY A 392 -12.41 0.89 9.11
C GLY A 392 -12.59 -0.62 9.25
N VAL A 393 -12.43 -1.15 10.48
CA VAL A 393 -12.60 -2.58 10.78
C VAL A 393 -14.02 -3.05 10.49
N VAL A 394 -15.04 -2.37 11.03
CA VAL A 394 -16.45 -2.72 10.82
C VAL A 394 -16.86 -2.56 9.37
N GLY A 395 -16.37 -1.49 8.71
CA GLY A 395 -16.55 -1.33 7.27
C GLY A 395 -16.04 -2.54 6.51
N GLN A 396 -14.87 -3.09 6.87
CA GLN A 396 -14.34 -4.30 6.26
C GLN A 396 -15.20 -5.53 6.58
N GLU A 397 -15.64 -5.73 7.81
CA GLU A 397 -16.51 -6.86 8.19
C GLU A 397 -17.83 -6.87 7.40
N ILE A 398 -18.40 -5.69 7.12
CA ILE A 398 -19.56 -5.57 6.22
C ILE A 398 -19.21 -6.09 4.83
N LEU A 399 -18.06 -5.71 4.26
CA LEU A 399 -17.64 -6.22 2.96
C LEU A 399 -17.47 -7.75 2.97
N LYS A 400 -16.93 -8.32 4.05
CA LYS A 400 -16.82 -9.79 4.21
C LYS A 400 -18.20 -10.45 4.21
N ALA A 401 -19.11 -9.93 5.03
CA ALA A 401 -20.49 -10.41 5.16
C ALA A 401 -21.23 -10.41 3.82
N CYS A 402 -20.98 -9.40 2.97
CA CYS A 402 -21.63 -9.24 1.68
C CYS A 402 -21.05 -10.15 0.58
N THR A 403 -19.76 -10.49 0.66
CA THR A 403 -19.02 -11.03 -0.49
C THR A 403 -18.57 -12.48 -0.34
N SER A 404 -18.57 -13.01 0.89
CA SER A 404 -17.90 -14.28 1.22
C SER A 404 -16.39 -14.27 0.96
N LYS A 405 -15.80 -13.08 0.86
CA LYS A 405 -14.35 -12.89 0.73
C LYS A 405 -13.76 -12.47 2.06
N PHE A 406 -12.58 -13.00 2.33
CA PHE A 406 -11.82 -12.92 3.58
C PHE A 406 -12.44 -13.66 4.75
N THR A 407 -11.62 -13.89 5.77
CA THR A 407 -12.03 -14.54 7.02
C THR A 407 -12.66 -13.50 7.96
N PRO A 408 -13.95 -13.66 8.34
CA PRO A 408 -14.61 -12.77 9.29
C PRO A 408 -13.97 -12.79 10.68
N LEU A 409 -14.20 -11.74 11.46
CA LEU A 409 -14.04 -11.82 12.91
C LEU A 409 -14.92 -12.94 13.48
N LYS A 410 -14.35 -13.68 14.44
CA LYS A 410 -15.05 -14.76 15.14
C LYS A 410 -14.78 -14.65 16.64
N GLN A 411 -15.61 -13.97 17.43
CA GLN A 411 -16.81 -13.17 17.08
C GLN A 411 -16.70 -11.77 17.68
N TRP A 412 -16.15 -11.70 18.90
CA TRP A 412 -15.86 -10.46 19.64
C TRP A 412 -14.43 -9.99 19.40
N LEU A 413 -14.28 -8.72 19.05
CA LEU A 413 -13.02 -7.99 19.04
C LEU A 413 -13.15 -6.87 20.09
N LEU A 414 -12.33 -6.90 21.14
CA LEU A 414 -12.30 -5.86 22.16
C LEU A 414 -10.87 -5.34 22.30
N LEU A 415 -10.73 -4.01 22.31
CA LEU A 415 -9.46 -3.31 22.38
C LEU A 415 -9.58 -2.08 23.27
N ASP A 416 -8.47 -1.72 23.89
CA ASP A 416 -8.24 -0.41 24.49
C ASP A 416 -6.92 0.18 23.98
N PHE A 417 -6.79 1.50 24.11
CA PHE A 417 -5.57 2.23 23.81
C PHE A 417 -5.15 3.11 24.98
N LEU A 418 -5.24 2.59 26.21
CA LEU A 418 -4.99 3.34 27.45
C LEU A 418 -3.57 3.89 27.57
N LYS A 419 -2.59 3.32 26.85
CA LYS A 419 -1.23 3.86 26.75
C LYS A 419 -1.18 5.30 26.20
N ALA A 420 -2.26 5.78 25.57
CA ALA A 420 -2.40 7.16 25.12
C ALA A 420 -2.78 8.16 26.24
N LEU A 421 -3.22 7.71 27.41
CA LEU A 421 -3.53 8.59 28.55
C LEU A 421 -2.26 9.26 29.10
N PRO A 422 -2.33 10.46 29.70
CA PRO A 422 -1.17 11.11 30.31
C PRO A 422 -0.57 10.31 31.48
N LYS A 423 0.69 10.61 31.83
CA LYS A 423 1.35 10.03 33.02
C LYS A 423 0.59 10.47 34.27
N ASP A 424 0.52 9.60 35.28
CA ASP A 424 -0.17 9.88 36.55
C ASP A 424 -1.65 10.32 36.39
N TYR A 425 -2.39 9.71 35.44
CA TYR A 425 -3.77 10.08 35.10
C TYR A 425 -4.70 10.19 36.32
N ASP A 426 -4.64 9.24 37.26
CA ASP A 426 -5.44 9.24 38.49
C ASP A 426 -5.16 10.39 39.45
N LYS A 427 -4.07 11.14 39.26
CA LYS A 427 -3.68 12.29 40.09
C LYS A 427 -4.10 13.63 39.46
N ILE A 428 -4.67 13.62 38.26
CA ILE A 428 -5.13 14.84 37.59
C ILE A 428 -6.39 15.36 38.31
N ASN A 429 -6.45 16.66 38.53
CA ASN A 429 -7.60 17.30 39.18
C ASN A 429 -8.86 17.16 38.30
N ASN A 430 -10.00 16.76 38.90
CA ASN A 430 -11.28 16.61 38.21
C ASN A 430 -11.73 17.88 37.45
N GLU A 431 -11.30 19.07 37.88
CA GLU A 431 -11.54 20.34 37.17
C GLU A 431 -10.98 20.36 35.73
N GLU A 432 -10.00 19.52 35.40
CA GLU A 432 -9.47 19.40 34.04
C GLU A 432 -10.48 18.79 33.07
N PHE A 433 -11.41 17.96 33.56
CA PHE A 433 -12.34 17.18 32.75
C PHE A 433 -13.76 17.78 32.71
N GLU A 434 -13.93 19.00 33.25
CA GLU A 434 -15.19 19.72 33.18
C GLU A 434 -15.56 20.10 31.75
N LEU A 435 -16.76 19.71 31.32
CA LEU A 435 -17.28 19.99 29.98
C LEU A 435 -17.49 21.49 29.76
N GLN A 436 -17.12 21.98 28.59
CA GLN A 436 -17.12 23.42 28.26
C GLN A 436 -18.20 23.80 27.24
N ASN A 437 -19.11 22.87 26.88
CA ASN A 437 -20.05 23.01 25.79
C ASN A 437 -19.32 23.33 24.47
N SER A 438 -18.24 22.59 24.24
CA SER A 438 -17.35 22.71 23.09
C SER A 438 -17.43 21.46 22.23
N ARG A 439 -17.08 21.57 20.94
CA ARG A 439 -16.92 20.40 20.07
C ARG A 439 -15.85 19.43 20.57
N TYR A 440 -14.92 19.91 21.39
CA TYR A 440 -13.83 19.13 21.97
C TYR A 440 -14.18 18.53 23.34
N ASP A 441 -15.42 18.68 23.84
CA ASP A 441 -15.86 18.11 25.12
C ASP A 441 -15.55 16.61 25.27
N PRO A 442 -15.73 15.75 24.24
CA PRO A 442 -15.32 14.35 24.32
C PRO A 442 -13.82 14.11 24.48
N TYR A 443 -12.98 15.00 23.94
CA TYR A 443 -11.52 14.95 24.15
C TYR A 443 -11.15 15.46 25.54
N ILE A 444 -11.78 16.54 26.00
CA ILE A 444 -11.63 17.08 27.36
C ILE A 444 -12.02 16.03 28.40
N ALA A 445 -13.09 15.27 28.16
CA ALA A 445 -13.50 14.18 29.05
C ALA A 445 -12.45 13.07 29.22
N VAL A 446 -11.60 12.86 28.21
CA VAL A 446 -10.57 11.80 28.20
C VAL A 446 -9.20 12.33 28.63
N PHE A 447 -8.78 13.49 28.12
CA PHE A 447 -7.42 14.01 28.31
C PHE A 447 -7.37 15.25 29.19
N GLY A 448 -8.49 15.94 29.40
CA GLY A 448 -8.53 17.20 30.11
C GLY A 448 -8.24 18.42 29.23
N LYS A 449 -8.72 19.59 29.67
CA LYS A 449 -8.64 20.87 28.93
C LYS A 449 -7.21 21.32 28.64
N THR A 450 -6.26 21.08 29.54
CA THR A 450 -4.85 21.46 29.32
C THR A 450 -4.22 20.69 28.17
N ILE A 451 -4.46 19.39 28.08
CA ILE A 451 -3.93 18.55 27.00
C ILE A 451 -4.64 18.87 25.68
N GLN A 452 -5.95 19.11 25.71
CA GLN A 452 -6.68 19.57 24.53
C GLN A 452 -6.07 20.87 23.96
N LYS A 453 -5.72 21.83 24.82
CA LYS A 453 -5.05 23.05 24.37
C LYS A 453 -3.67 22.77 23.74
N LYS A 454 -2.89 21.84 24.30
CA LYS A 454 -1.63 21.40 23.68
C LYS A 454 -1.85 20.83 22.28
N ILE A 455 -2.85 19.96 22.10
CA ILE A 455 -3.21 19.39 20.77
C ILE A 455 -3.51 20.53 19.78
N GLN A 456 -4.24 21.55 20.22
CA GLN A 456 -4.59 22.68 19.37
C GLN A 456 -3.38 23.51 18.92
N ASP A 457 -2.37 23.67 19.77
CA ASP A 457 -1.20 24.49 19.50
C ASP A 457 -0.07 23.75 18.74
N ILE A 458 -0.29 22.51 18.28
CA ILE A 458 0.68 21.73 17.50
C ILE A 458 0.94 22.33 16.10
N ASN A 459 2.22 22.38 15.72
CA ASN A 459 2.72 22.70 14.39
C ASN A 459 3.29 21.46 13.67
N TYR A 460 2.55 20.89 12.71
CA TYR A 460 2.88 19.61 12.08
C TYR A 460 2.94 19.68 10.55
N PHE A 461 3.77 18.82 9.97
CA PHE A 461 3.91 18.68 8.51
C PHE A 461 3.39 17.33 8.01
N LEU A 462 2.39 17.37 7.14
CA LEU A 462 1.85 16.21 6.44
C LEU A 462 2.42 16.12 5.02
N VAL A 463 3.06 14.99 4.72
CA VAL A 463 3.66 14.74 3.40
C VAL A 463 2.81 13.73 2.63
N GLY A 464 2.05 14.23 1.68
CA GLY A 464 1.06 13.47 0.89
C GLY A 464 -0.38 13.80 1.27
N ALA A 465 -1.23 13.99 0.26
CA ALA A 465 -2.67 14.27 0.36
C ALA A 465 -3.51 13.18 -0.34
N GLY A 466 -2.94 11.98 -0.49
CA GLY A 466 -3.62 10.79 -0.99
C GLY A 466 -4.61 10.16 0.01
N ALA A 467 -4.75 8.83 -0.02
CA ALA A 467 -5.73 8.11 0.81
C ALA A 467 -5.50 8.35 2.32
N ILE A 468 -4.28 8.06 2.79
CA ILE A 468 -3.89 8.30 4.19
C ILE A 468 -3.96 9.79 4.52
N GLY A 469 -3.52 10.67 3.62
CA GLY A 469 -3.53 12.12 3.83
C GLY A 469 -4.94 12.67 4.04
N CYS A 470 -5.92 12.22 3.26
CA CYS A 470 -7.33 12.58 3.43
C CYS A 470 -7.89 12.15 4.79
N GLU A 471 -7.64 10.90 5.19
CA GLU A 471 -8.06 10.40 6.50
C GLU A 471 -7.35 11.14 7.65
N MET A 472 -6.07 11.46 7.49
CA MET A 472 -5.27 12.14 8.49
C MET A 472 -5.80 13.55 8.73
N LEU A 473 -6.04 14.30 7.65
CA LEU A 473 -6.60 15.64 7.74
C LEU A 473 -8.00 15.65 8.35
N LYS A 474 -8.85 14.65 8.07
CA LYS A 474 -10.14 14.50 8.77
C LYS A 474 -9.94 14.28 10.27
N ASN A 475 -9.05 13.36 10.66
CA ASN A 475 -8.81 13.11 12.08
C ASN A 475 -8.24 14.34 12.79
N TRP A 476 -7.26 15.02 12.21
CA TRP A 476 -6.71 16.26 12.75
C TRP A 476 -7.73 17.38 12.86
N ALA A 477 -8.61 17.51 11.86
CA ALA A 477 -9.74 18.44 11.93
C ALA A 477 -10.64 18.18 13.14
N MET A 478 -10.97 16.91 13.41
CA MET A 478 -11.85 16.54 14.51
C MET A 478 -11.14 16.63 15.87
N MET A 479 -9.85 16.28 15.93
CA MET A 479 -8.99 16.44 17.12
C MET A 479 -8.76 17.91 17.49
N GLY A 480 -8.92 18.83 16.54
CA GLY A 480 -8.61 20.26 16.71
C GLY A 480 -7.12 20.55 16.58
N LEU A 481 -6.34 19.68 15.95
CA LEU A 481 -4.91 19.87 15.78
C LEU A 481 -4.63 21.11 14.92
N GLY A 482 -3.71 21.97 15.35
CA GLY A 482 -3.37 23.20 14.62
C GLY A 482 -4.47 24.27 14.59
N THR A 483 -5.45 24.21 15.51
CA THR A 483 -6.52 25.23 15.63
C THR A 483 -6.20 26.33 16.63
N GLY A 484 -5.17 26.15 17.45
CA GLY A 484 -4.72 27.10 18.45
C GLY A 484 -3.88 28.23 17.85
N GLU A 485 -3.56 29.24 18.67
CA GLU A 485 -2.86 30.46 18.23
C GLU A 485 -1.47 30.18 17.66
N ASN A 486 -0.77 29.18 18.23
CA ASN A 486 0.55 28.75 17.77
C ASN A 486 0.48 27.52 16.84
N GLY A 487 -0.70 26.93 16.71
CA GLY A 487 -0.92 25.71 15.94
C GLY A 487 -0.93 25.96 14.45
N LYS A 488 -0.41 24.99 13.69
CA LYS A 488 -0.38 25.05 12.22
C LYS A 488 -0.24 23.67 11.60
N ILE A 489 -0.88 23.47 10.45
CA ILE A 489 -0.75 22.26 9.63
C ILE A 489 -0.18 22.66 8.27
N HIS A 490 0.95 22.06 7.92
CA HIS A 490 1.55 22.17 6.60
C HIS A 490 1.20 20.91 5.80
N VAL A 491 0.74 21.04 4.56
CA VAL A 491 0.40 19.89 3.69
C VAL A 491 1.06 20.08 2.33
N THR A 492 1.69 19.04 1.81
CA THR A 492 2.19 19.08 0.43
C THR A 492 1.91 17.79 -0.31
N ASP A 493 1.48 17.92 -1.55
CA ASP A 493 1.31 16.85 -2.54
C ASP A 493 1.42 17.48 -3.93
N MET A 494 2.18 16.87 -4.83
CA MET A 494 2.37 17.39 -6.19
C MET A 494 1.31 16.91 -7.18
N ASP A 495 0.51 15.92 -6.79
CA ASP A 495 -0.42 15.26 -7.70
C ASP A 495 -1.73 16.03 -7.85
N THR A 496 -2.38 15.76 -8.99
CA THR A 496 -3.76 16.16 -9.24
C THR A 496 -4.71 15.00 -8.95
N ILE A 497 -5.99 15.31 -8.75
CA ILE A 497 -7.03 14.35 -8.43
C ILE A 497 -7.44 13.57 -9.68
N GLU A 498 -7.41 12.24 -9.61
CA GLU A 498 -7.90 11.34 -10.65
C GLU A 498 -9.23 10.67 -10.26
N LYS A 499 -10.00 10.17 -11.23
CA LYS A 499 -11.26 9.44 -10.96
C LYS A 499 -11.05 8.23 -10.04
N SER A 500 -9.97 7.47 -10.25
CA SER A 500 -9.61 6.30 -9.43
C SER A 500 -9.31 6.62 -7.96
N ASN A 501 -9.09 7.90 -7.63
CA ASN A 501 -8.78 8.35 -6.28
C ASN A 501 -10.04 8.46 -5.41
N LEU A 502 -11.18 8.80 -6.02
CA LEU A 502 -12.44 9.12 -5.33
C LEU A 502 -12.98 7.96 -4.49
N ASN A 503 -12.68 6.70 -4.87
CA ASN A 503 -13.08 5.51 -4.11
C ASN A 503 -12.44 5.40 -2.70
N ARG A 504 -11.36 6.15 -2.41
CA ARG A 504 -10.72 6.13 -1.07
C ARG A 504 -10.25 7.47 -0.54
N GLN A 505 -10.27 8.52 -1.36
CA GLN A 505 -9.87 9.88 -1.01
C GLN A 505 -11.13 10.74 -0.87
N PHE A 506 -11.91 10.46 0.18
CA PHE A 506 -13.29 10.92 0.34
C PHE A 506 -13.45 12.44 0.50
N LEU A 507 -12.35 13.19 0.64
CA LEU A 507 -12.35 14.65 0.66
C LEU A 507 -12.57 15.27 -0.72
N PHE A 508 -12.45 14.48 -1.78
CA PHE A 508 -12.57 14.89 -3.18
C PHE A 508 -13.94 14.49 -3.76
N ARG A 509 -14.35 15.19 -4.82
CA ARG A 509 -15.58 14.93 -5.58
C ARG A 509 -15.26 14.78 -7.06
N ASN A 510 -16.22 14.27 -7.83
CA ASN A 510 -16.14 14.23 -9.30
C ASN A 510 -15.84 15.63 -9.91
N SER A 511 -16.30 16.71 -9.28
CA SER A 511 -16.02 18.09 -9.72
C SER A 511 -14.58 18.55 -9.52
N ASP A 512 -13.81 17.83 -8.70
CA ASP A 512 -12.44 18.22 -8.32
C ASP A 512 -11.38 17.50 -9.16
N ILE A 513 -11.77 16.66 -10.14
CA ILE A 513 -10.82 15.95 -11.01
C ILE A 513 -9.95 16.97 -11.77
N ASN A 514 -8.64 16.69 -11.82
CA ASN A 514 -7.55 17.56 -12.30
C ASN A 514 -7.15 18.73 -11.39
N GLU A 515 -7.86 18.96 -10.27
CA GLU A 515 -7.41 19.93 -9.26
C GLU A 515 -6.29 19.33 -8.39
N LEU A 516 -5.50 20.18 -7.74
CA LEU A 516 -4.41 19.76 -6.86
C LEU A 516 -4.97 19.11 -5.58
N LYS A 517 -4.41 17.95 -5.20
CA LYS A 517 -4.91 17.15 -4.07
C LYS A 517 -4.83 17.92 -2.76
N ASP A 518 -3.68 18.49 -2.43
CA ASP A 518 -3.44 19.12 -1.13
C ASP A 518 -4.28 20.39 -0.95
N ALA A 519 -4.35 21.25 -1.95
CA ALA A 519 -5.16 22.47 -1.93
C ALA A 519 -6.66 22.14 -1.75
N THR A 520 -7.15 21.14 -2.49
CA THR A 520 -8.54 20.68 -2.40
C THR A 520 -8.84 20.04 -1.05
N ALA A 521 -7.94 19.19 -0.54
CA ALA A 521 -8.08 18.54 0.76
C ALA A 521 -8.13 19.58 1.89
N CYS A 522 -7.21 20.55 1.87
CA CYS A 522 -7.20 21.68 2.81
C CYS A 522 -8.53 22.45 2.81
N LYS A 523 -9.07 22.74 1.62
CA LYS A 523 -10.36 23.43 1.47
C LYS A 523 -11.52 22.58 2.01
N SER A 524 -11.49 21.27 1.81
CA SER A 524 -12.52 20.35 2.29
C SER A 524 -12.52 20.23 3.82
N VAL A 525 -11.37 20.06 4.47
CA VAL A 525 -11.32 19.93 5.93
C VAL A 525 -11.62 21.24 6.68
N LYS A 526 -11.32 22.41 6.09
CA LYS A 526 -11.80 23.70 6.64
C LYS A 526 -13.32 23.81 6.70
N LYS A 527 -14.07 23.06 5.88
CA LYS A 527 -15.54 22.98 6.00
C LYS A 527 -15.99 22.12 7.19
N MET A 528 -15.16 21.16 7.61
CA MET A 528 -15.40 20.28 8.76
C MET A 528 -15.00 20.95 10.08
N ASN A 529 -13.92 21.72 10.06
CA ASN A 529 -13.48 22.56 11.17
C ASN A 529 -12.91 23.90 10.65
N PRO A 530 -13.70 25.00 10.74
CA PRO A 530 -13.27 26.32 10.29
C PRO A 530 -12.05 26.87 11.03
N ASP A 531 -11.76 26.39 12.23
CA ASP A 531 -10.68 26.91 13.09
C ASP A 531 -9.28 26.42 12.65
N LEU A 532 -9.19 25.53 11.66
CA LEU A 532 -7.91 24.98 11.22
C LEU A 532 -6.99 26.02 10.57
N ASN A 533 -5.80 26.18 11.14
CA ASN A 533 -4.69 26.88 10.50
C ASN A 533 -3.90 25.93 9.60
N ILE A 534 -4.33 25.78 8.35
CA ILE A 534 -3.77 24.82 7.39
C ILE A 534 -3.30 25.48 6.10
N ILE A 535 -2.12 25.07 5.61
CA ILE A 535 -1.39 25.65 4.47
C ILE A 535 -1.01 24.54 3.46
N PRO A 536 -1.52 24.58 2.21
CA PRO A 536 -1.06 23.73 1.12
C PRO A 536 0.18 24.33 0.41
N TYR A 537 1.04 23.48 -0.14
CA TYR A 537 2.28 23.87 -0.83
C TYR A 537 2.34 23.43 -2.30
N SER A 538 1.70 22.32 -2.63
CA SER A 538 1.56 21.75 -3.97
C SER A 538 2.86 21.45 -4.72
N ILE A 539 3.90 21.01 -3.98
CA ILE A 539 5.21 20.67 -4.53
C ILE A 539 5.69 19.30 -4.03
N ARG A 540 6.55 18.65 -4.83
CA ARG A 540 7.20 17.40 -4.45
C ARG A 540 8.12 17.66 -3.26
N VAL A 541 8.21 16.74 -2.31
CA VAL A 541 9.30 16.78 -1.32
C VAL A 541 10.50 16.04 -1.87
N GLY A 542 11.64 16.72 -1.91
CA GLY A 542 12.89 16.24 -2.46
C GLY A 542 13.96 17.33 -2.44
N LYS A 543 15.19 16.97 -2.83
CA LYS A 543 16.36 17.87 -2.83
C LYS A 543 16.11 19.17 -3.61
N GLU A 544 15.31 19.09 -4.67
CA GLU A 544 14.92 20.20 -5.52
C GLU A 544 14.02 21.26 -4.85
N THR A 545 13.48 20.96 -3.65
CA THR A 545 12.54 21.82 -2.91
C THR A 545 13.04 22.28 -1.54
N GLU A 546 14.31 22.04 -1.22
CA GLU A 546 14.94 22.43 0.05
C GLU A 546 15.02 23.96 0.24
N ASN A 547 14.81 24.74 -0.82
CA ASN A 547 14.64 26.19 -0.72
C ASN A 547 13.31 26.58 -0.02
N VAL A 548 12.27 25.75 -0.16
CA VAL A 548 10.96 25.94 0.49
C VAL A 548 10.94 25.22 1.84
N PHE A 549 11.26 23.92 1.85
CA PHE A 549 11.37 23.12 3.07
C PHE A 549 12.80 23.22 3.62
N ASN A 550 13.17 24.45 3.96
CA ASN A 550 14.50 24.80 4.41
C ASN A 550 14.70 24.51 5.92
N PRO A 551 15.89 24.77 6.50
CA PRO A 551 16.13 24.52 7.91
C PRO A 551 15.14 25.24 8.85
N ASP A 552 14.77 26.48 8.56
CA ASP A 552 13.85 27.25 9.40
C ASP A 552 12.43 26.63 9.38
N PHE A 553 12.03 26.05 8.26
CA PHE A 553 10.78 25.29 8.18
C PHE A 553 10.78 24.11 9.15
N TYR A 554 11.78 23.22 9.04
CA TYR A 554 11.87 22.04 9.90
C TYR A 554 12.09 22.39 11.38
N GLU A 555 12.97 23.35 11.68
CA GLU A 555 13.28 23.76 13.07
C GLU A 555 12.02 24.17 13.85
N ASN A 556 11.02 24.77 13.18
CA ASN A 556 9.78 25.23 13.78
C ASN A 556 8.66 24.18 13.90
N LEU A 557 8.85 22.96 13.37
CA LEU A 557 7.86 21.88 13.48
C LEU A 557 7.95 21.14 14.83
N ASP A 558 6.84 20.63 15.32
CA ASP A 558 6.80 19.67 16.43
C ASP A 558 7.03 18.22 15.93
N GLY A 559 6.68 17.95 14.66
CA GLY A 559 6.86 16.65 14.04
C GLY A 559 6.33 16.58 12.60
N VAL A 560 6.49 15.41 12.01
CA VAL A 560 6.14 15.12 10.62
C VAL A 560 5.28 13.86 10.57
N CYS A 561 4.36 13.79 9.60
CA CYS A 561 3.55 12.62 9.33
C CYS A 561 3.60 12.29 7.84
N ASN A 562 3.94 11.05 7.52
CA ASN A 562 3.96 10.55 6.15
C ASN A 562 2.60 9.97 5.74
N ALA A 563 2.20 10.32 4.53
CA ALA A 563 1.06 9.76 3.79
C ALA A 563 1.49 9.40 2.35
N LEU A 564 2.67 8.80 2.24
CA LEU A 564 3.41 8.55 0.99
C LEU A 564 3.07 7.18 0.38
N ASP A 565 3.40 7.00 -0.90
CA ASP A 565 3.15 5.76 -1.66
C ASP A 565 4.42 5.08 -2.20
N ASN A 566 5.59 5.66 -1.98
CA ASN A 566 6.87 5.15 -2.43
C ASN A 566 7.93 5.18 -1.32
N VAL A 567 8.92 4.28 -1.38
CA VAL A 567 9.95 4.12 -0.35
C VAL A 567 11.00 5.23 -0.42
N GLU A 568 11.30 5.75 -1.62
CA GLU A 568 12.30 6.81 -1.81
C GLU A 568 11.94 8.08 -1.04
N ALA A 569 10.70 8.55 -1.17
CA ALA A 569 10.21 9.73 -0.44
C ALA A 569 10.17 9.48 1.07
N ARG A 570 9.83 8.25 1.53
CA ARG A 570 9.85 7.90 2.95
C ARG A 570 11.25 8.03 3.53
N LEU A 571 12.25 7.46 2.86
CA LEU A 571 13.66 7.55 3.26
C LEU A 571 14.17 9.00 3.26
N TYR A 572 13.73 9.81 2.29
CA TYR A 572 14.09 11.23 2.26
C TYR A 572 13.51 12.00 3.46
N ILE A 573 12.23 11.81 3.79
CA ILE A 573 11.62 12.43 4.98
C ILE A 573 12.26 11.92 6.27
N ASP A 574 12.47 10.61 6.40
CA ASP A 574 13.13 9.99 7.56
C ASP A 574 14.50 10.63 7.80
N SER A 575 15.32 10.75 6.75
CA SER A 575 16.65 11.39 6.86
C SER A 575 16.58 12.85 7.33
N ASN A 576 15.58 13.60 6.88
CA ASN A 576 15.36 14.98 7.34
C ASN A 576 14.86 15.02 8.79
N CYS A 577 13.96 14.12 9.19
CA CYS A 577 13.49 14.02 10.57
C CYS A 577 14.62 13.66 11.53
N VAL A 578 15.51 12.74 11.16
CA VAL A 578 16.74 12.44 11.92
C VAL A 578 17.61 13.68 12.00
N PHE A 579 17.88 14.33 10.87
CA PHE A 579 18.76 15.51 10.82
C PHE A 579 18.25 16.68 11.67
N TYR A 580 16.95 16.97 11.63
CA TYR A 580 16.33 18.07 12.37
C TYR A 580 15.76 17.65 13.73
N LYS A 581 15.95 16.39 14.13
CA LYS A 581 15.50 15.82 15.42
C LYS A 581 13.99 15.99 15.61
N LYS A 582 13.23 15.63 14.59
CA LYS A 582 11.76 15.72 14.57
C LYS A 582 11.14 14.33 14.65
N SER A 583 10.06 14.22 15.41
CA SER A 583 9.25 13.01 15.44
C SER A 583 8.66 12.73 14.06
N LEU A 584 8.53 11.45 13.72
CA LEU A 584 7.94 11.01 12.47
C LEU A 584 6.90 9.91 12.74
N LEU A 585 5.70 10.14 12.23
CA LEU A 585 4.63 9.15 12.14
C LEU A 585 4.59 8.57 10.73
N GLU A 586 4.95 7.30 10.59
CA GLU A 586 4.98 6.56 9.33
C GLU A 586 3.83 5.56 9.24
N SER A 587 3.29 5.36 8.03
CA SER A 587 2.25 4.37 7.79
C SER A 587 2.16 3.91 6.33
N GLY A 588 1.69 2.67 6.16
CA GLY A 588 1.55 2.04 4.85
C GLY A 588 0.29 1.18 4.74
N THR A 589 -0.21 1.01 3.52
CA THR A 589 -1.34 0.12 3.21
C THR A 589 -1.09 -0.65 1.92
N LEU A 590 -1.49 -1.93 1.90
CA LEU A 590 -1.50 -2.79 0.71
C LEU A 590 -2.75 -3.66 0.74
N GLY A 591 -3.77 -3.27 -0.02
CA GLY A 591 -5.09 -3.90 0.01
C GLY A 591 -5.66 -3.95 1.43
N PRO A 592 -5.94 -5.13 2.00
CA PRO A 592 -6.42 -5.28 3.38
C PRO A 592 -5.31 -5.18 4.45
N LYS A 593 -4.02 -5.14 4.06
CA LYS A 593 -2.87 -5.07 4.96
C LYS A 593 -2.51 -3.61 5.27
N GLY A 594 -2.06 -3.35 6.48
CA GLY A 594 -1.57 -2.04 6.89
C GLY A 594 -0.57 -2.11 8.02
N ASN A 595 0.25 -1.06 8.15
CA ASN A 595 1.20 -0.92 9.24
C ASN A 595 1.33 0.54 9.69
N THR A 596 1.73 0.73 10.95
CA THR A 596 2.16 2.01 11.51
C THR A 596 3.51 1.86 12.17
N GLN A 597 4.34 2.89 12.07
CA GLN A 597 5.61 2.98 12.78
C GLN A 597 5.76 4.39 13.36
N VAL A 598 6.15 4.46 14.63
CA VAL A 598 6.43 5.73 15.30
C VAL A 598 7.92 5.87 15.54
N ILE A 599 8.48 6.99 15.08
CA ILE A 599 9.89 7.32 15.18
C ILE A 599 10.04 8.52 16.10
N VAL A 600 10.71 8.32 17.23
CA VAL A 600 10.85 9.29 18.31
C VAL A 600 12.33 9.66 18.49
N PRO A 601 12.71 10.95 18.36
CA PRO A 601 14.08 11.39 18.52
C PRO A 601 14.69 10.93 19.84
N TYR A 602 15.95 10.47 19.79
CA TYR A 602 16.74 9.98 20.93
C TYR A 602 16.18 8.74 21.64
N LEU A 603 15.14 8.10 21.09
CA LEU A 603 14.47 6.97 21.73
C LEU A 603 14.43 5.75 20.82
N THR A 604 13.90 5.87 19.61
CA THR A 604 13.69 4.73 18.71
C THR A 604 14.69 4.70 17.56
N GLU A 605 14.82 3.57 16.88
CA GLU A 605 15.43 3.52 15.54
C GLU A 605 14.67 4.40 14.54
N CYS A 606 15.30 4.70 13.40
CA CYS A 606 14.65 5.43 12.30
C CYS A 606 14.06 4.45 11.26
N TYR A 607 13.29 4.96 10.29
CA TYR A 607 12.68 4.10 9.26
C TYR A 607 13.74 3.33 8.45
N ALA A 608 14.85 3.99 8.10
CA ALA A 608 15.94 3.42 7.31
C ALA A 608 16.75 2.29 8.00
N ASP A 609 16.64 2.14 9.33
CA ASP A 609 17.35 1.09 10.09
C ASP A 609 16.80 -0.32 9.80
N SER A 610 15.54 -0.39 9.36
CA SER A 610 14.87 -1.63 8.95
C SER A 610 14.88 -1.77 7.43
N ARG A 611 15.20 -2.98 6.92
CA ARG A 611 15.23 -3.25 5.47
C ARG A 611 14.01 -4.06 5.06
N ASP A 612 13.14 -3.44 4.29
CA ASP A 612 12.09 -4.14 3.57
C ASP A 612 12.69 -5.02 2.44
N PRO A 613 12.07 -6.17 2.11
CA PRO A 613 12.51 -6.99 0.99
C PRO A 613 12.47 -6.17 -0.32
N PRO A 614 13.54 -6.16 -1.14
CA PRO A 614 13.53 -5.45 -2.41
C PRO A 614 12.51 -6.05 -3.38
N GLU A 615 11.98 -5.23 -4.29
CA GLU A 615 11.20 -5.74 -5.43
C GLU A 615 12.04 -6.78 -6.19
N LYS A 616 11.49 -7.97 -6.42
CA LYS A 616 12.17 -9.00 -7.22
C LYS A 616 12.17 -8.58 -8.68
N GLY A 617 13.36 -8.25 -9.21
CA GLY A 617 13.55 -8.06 -10.65
C GLY A 617 13.34 -9.35 -11.44
N ILE A 618 12.87 -9.21 -12.69
CA ILE A 618 12.79 -10.32 -13.65
C ILE A 618 14.15 -10.43 -14.34
N PRO A 619 14.76 -11.63 -14.40
CA PRO A 619 16.01 -11.84 -15.12
C PRO A 619 15.92 -11.39 -16.58
N GLN A 620 16.95 -10.72 -17.10
CA GLN A 620 16.91 -10.12 -18.45
C GLN A 620 16.74 -11.18 -19.55
N CYS A 621 17.41 -12.34 -19.40
CA CYS A 621 17.25 -13.46 -20.34
C CYS A 621 15.81 -14.03 -20.35
N THR A 622 15.15 -14.03 -19.18
CA THR A 622 13.75 -14.48 -19.04
C THR A 622 12.80 -13.49 -19.69
N LEU A 623 13.06 -12.19 -19.53
CA LEU A 623 12.26 -11.13 -20.11
C LEU A 623 12.37 -11.10 -21.65
N HIS A 624 13.60 -11.19 -22.17
CA HIS A 624 13.90 -11.03 -23.59
C HIS A 624 13.73 -12.29 -24.44
N ASN A 625 13.98 -13.49 -23.89
CA ASN A 625 14.04 -14.71 -24.71
C ASN A 625 13.18 -15.87 -24.19
N PHE A 626 12.98 -15.99 -22.87
CA PHE A 626 12.37 -17.19 -22.27
C PHE A 626 11.24 -16.88 -21.26
N PRO A 627 10.19 -16.13 -21.66
CA PRO A 627 9.06 -15.88 -20.77
C PRO A 627 8.28 -17.18 -20.49
N ASN A 628 7.76 -17.30 -19.27
CA ASN A 628 6.92 -18.43 -18.85
C ASN A 628 5.73 -18.01 -17.98
N LYS A 629 5.58 -16.71 -17.71
CA LYS A 629 4.47 -16.09 -16.99
C LYS A 629 4.00 -14.85 -17.75
N ILE A 630 2.72 -14.51 -17.57
CA ILE A 630 2.13 -13.31 -18.18
C ILE A 630 2.78 -12.02 -17.67
N ASP A 631 3.26 -12.00 -16.42
CA ASP A 631 4.01 -10.88 -15.85
C ASP A 631 5.28 -10.56 -16.66
N HIS A 632 5.96 -11.59 -17.19
CA HIS A 632 7.16 -11.41 -18.01
C HIS A 632 6.81 -10.75 -19.34
N THR A 633 5.73 -11.17 -20.00
CA THR A 633 5.33 -10.60 -21.29
C THR A 633 4.75 -9.20 -21.13
N ILE A 634 4.10 -8.89 -19.99
CA ILE A 634 3.60 -7.55 -19.68
C ILE A 634 4.75 -6.59 -19.41
N GLN A 635 5.73 -6.96 -18.57
CA GLN A 635 6.90 -6.12 -18.33
C GLN A 635 7.69 -5.89 -19.63
N TRP A 636 7.86 -6.93 -20.45
CA TRP A 636 8.50 -6.79 -21.76
C TRP A 636 7.71 -5.84 -22.68
N ALA A 637 6.38 -5.94 -22.71
CA ALA A 637 5.54 -5.06 -23.52
C ALA A 637 5.58 -3.60 -23.02
N ARG A 638 5.69 -3.39 -21.70
CA ARG A 638 5.93 -2.07 -21.10
C ARG A 638 7.27 -1.49 -21.52
N ASP A 639 8.34 -2.29 -21.51
CA ASP A 639 9.66 -1.85 -21.97
C ASP A 639 9.66 -1.54 -23.48
N LYS A 640 8.89 -2.29 -24.27
CA LYS A 640 8.64 -1.97 -25.69
C LYS A 640 7.89 -0.66 -25.86
N PHE A 641 6.87 -0.39 -25.04
CA PHE A 641 6.16 0.88 -25.08
C PHE A 641 7.13 2.05 -24.80
N GLU A 642 7.89 1.96 -23.71
CA GLU A 642 8.82 3.02 -23.31
C GLU A 642 9.91 3.25 -24.36
N GLY A 643 10.50 2.17 -24.88
CA GLY A 643 11.52 2.26 -25.92
C GLY A 643 11.00 2.89 -27.22
N LEU A 644 9.85 2.42 -27.72
CA LEU A 644 9.33 2.81 -29.04
C LEU A 644 8.67 4.19 -29.05
N PHE A 645 7.98 4.55 -27.97
CA PHE A 645 7.12 5.73 -27.94
C PHE A 645 7.63 6.86 -27.05
N THR A 646 8.58 6.57 -26.14
CA THR A 646 9.17 7.58 -25.24
C THR A 646 10.64 7.84 -25.60
N THR A 647 11.49 6.82 -25.46
CA THR A 647 12.95 6.96 -25.56
C THR A 647 13.38 7.29 -26.99
N GLN A 648 12.92 6.53 -27.99
CA GLN A 648 13.29 6.77 -29.40
C GLN A 648 12.92 8.20 -29.89
N PRO A 649 11.68 8.71 -29.67
CA PRO A 649 11.36 10.09 -30.01
C PRO A 649 12.19 11.14 -29.25
N LEU A 650 12.55 10.89 -27.99
CA LEU A 650 13.45 11.77 -27.23
C LEU A 650 14.86 11.80 -27.84
N ASP A 651 15.40 10.65 -28.21
CA ASP A 651 16.73 10.56 -28.82
C ASP A 651 16.79 11.27 -30.18
N VAL A 652 15.73 11.15 -30.99
CA VAL A 652 15.59 11.93 -32.24
C VAL A 652 15.57 13.43 -31.94
N ASN A 653 14.73 13.86 -30.98
CA ASN A 653 14.66 15.28 -30.62
C ASN A 653 15.98 15.81 -30.06
N ASN A 654 16.71 15.02 -29.28
CA ASN A 654 18.01 15.40 -28.73
C ASN A 654 19.05 15.52 -29.85
N TYR A 655 19.09 14.57 -30.79
CA TYR A 655 19.93 14.65 -31.96
C TYR A 655 19.67 15.90 -32.80
N LEU A 656 18.41 16.32 -32.93
CA LEU A 656 18.03 17.51 -33.69
C LEU A 656 18.30 18.84 -32.98
N LYS A 657 18.28 18.86 -31.64
CA LYS A 657 18.37 20.10 -30.83
C LYS A 657 19.74 20.37 -30.22
N HIS A 658 20.54 19.32 -29.99
CA HIS A 658 21.81 19.40 -29.28
C HIS A 658 22.97 18.98 -30.20
N ASP A 659 23.80 19.96 -30.59
CA ASP A 659 24.96 19.75 -31.48
C ASP A 659 25.99 18.75 -30.90
N ASP A 660 26.01 18.56 -29.58
CA ASP A 660 26.92 17.69 -28.84
C ASP A 660 26.35 16.29 -28.52
N TYR A 661 25.10 15.98 -28.89
CA TYR A 661 24.45 14.73 -28.51
C TYR A 661 25.19 13.47 -28.99
N ILE A 662 25.79 13.49 -30.19
CA ILE A 662 26.62 12.37 -30.67
C ILE A 662 27.85 12.16 -29.77
N GLN A 663 28.47 13.24 -29.29
CA GLN A 663 29.61 13.17 -28.36
C GLN A 663 29.19 12.66 -26.99
N GLU A 664 27.96 12.96 -26.56
CA GLU A 664 27.39 12.38 -25.35
C GLU A 664 27.13 10.88 -25.50
N LEU A 665 26.63 10.43 -26.66
CA LEU A 665 26.42 9.01 -26.94
C LEU A 665 27.74 8.22 -26.99
N GLU A 666 28.82 8.82 -27.45
CA GLU A 666 30.17 8.22 -27.45
C GLU A 666 30.70 7.91 -26.04
N LYS A 667 30.13 8.52 -25.00
CA LYS A 667 30.47 8.21 -23.59
C LYS A 667 29.72 6.98 -23.06
N LYS A 668 28.74 6.45 -23.80
CA LYS A 668 27.96 5.27 -23.43
C LYS A 668 28.60 3.99 -23.99
N ASN A 669 28.08 2.83 -23.59
CA ASN A 669 28.50 1.54 -24.15
C ASN A 669 28.20 1.47 -25.66
N LEU A 670 29.10 0.84 -26.44
CA LEU A 670 29.05 0.73 -27.90
C LEU A 670 27.71 0.19 -28.42
N GLY A 671 27.16 -0.85 -27.80
CA GLY A 671 25.88 -1.45 -28.23
C GLY A 671 24.69 -0.51 -28.04
N VAL A 672 24.69 0.27 -26.95
CA VAL A 672 23.66 1.30 -26.69
C VAL A 672 23.74 2.41 -27.73
N MET A 673 24.97 2.85 -28.06
CA MET A 673 25.20 3.84 -29.09
C MET A 673 24.69 3.36 -30.46
N LEU A 674 25.07 2.16 -30.89
CA LEU A 674 24.63 1.58 -32.16
C LEU A 674 23.11 1.48 -32.25
N GLN A 675 22.45 0.97 -31.20
CA GLN A 675 20.98 0.86 -31.18
C GLN A 675 20.29 2.23 -31.23
N THR A 676 20.85 3.24 -30.56
CA THR A 676 20.34 4.61 -30.57
C THR A 676 20.46 5.20 -31.98
N LEU A 677 21.64 5.11 -32.61
CA LEU A 677 21.86 5.63 -33.97
C LEU A 677 21.00 4.94 -35.02
N ARG A 678 20.82 3.61 -34.93
CA ARG A 678 19.89 2.86 -35.81
C ARG A 678 18.46 3.40 -35.69
N SER A 679 18.01 3.66 -34.47
CA SER A 679 16.66 4.16 -34.21
C SER A 679 16.47 5.58 -34.75
N VAL A 680 17.43 6.48 -34.49
CA VAL A 680 17.41 7.86 -35.01
C VAL A 680 17.43 7.89 -36.53
N TYR A 681 18.31 7.09 -37.16
CA TYR A 681 18.37 6.99 -38.63
C TYR A 681 17.06 6.46 -39.22
N SER A 682 16.48 5.43 -38.60
CA SER A 682 15.18 4.87 -38.99
C SER A 682 14.08 5.93 -38.97
N ASP A 683 13.96 6.68 -37.87
CA ASP A 683 12.84 7.61 -37.66
C ASP A 683 12.95 8.93 -38.43
N LEU A 684 14.17 9.27 -38.90
CA LEU A 684 14.42 10.42 -39.76
C LEU A 684 14.49 10.09 -41.26
N SER A 685 14.74 8.82 -41.63
CA SER A 685 15.02 8.45 -43.02
C SER A 685 14.13 7.33 -43.55
N THR A 686 14.27 6.11 -43.04
CA THR A 686 13.71 4.91 -43.68
C THR A 686 12.27 4.59 -43.26
N LYS A 687 11.85 5.01 -42.05
CA LYS A 687 10.53 4.74 -41.46
C LYS A 687 9.86 6.00 -40.91
N MET A 688 10.18 7.15 -41.49
CA MET A 688 9.53 8.42 -41.18
C MET A 688 8.07 8.39 -41.65
N ALA A 689 7.12 8.59 -40.74
CA ALA A 689 5.70 8.59 -41.09
C ALA A 689 5.27 9.94 -41.67
N LYS A 690 4.62 9.94 -42.84
CA LYS A 690 4.09 11.16 -43.49
C LYS A 690 2.57 11.23 -43.44
N ASP A 691 1.92 10.06 -43.43
CA ASP A 691 0.48 9.92 -43.27
C ASP A 691 0.13 8.71 -42.40
N PHE A 692 -1.17 8.49 -42.17
CA PHE A 692 -1.61 7.39 -41.32
C PHE A 692 -1.38 6.00 -41.96
N GLN A 693 -1.25 5.89 -43.29
CA GLN A 693 -0.91 4.62 -43.95
C GLN A 693 0.51 4.20 -43.62
N ASP A 694 1.46 5.15 -43.56
CA ASP A 694 2.82 4.87 -43.10
C ASP A 694 2.83 4.37 -41.65
N CYS A 695 1.99 4.94 -40.77
CA CYS A 695 1.84 4.47 -39.39
C CYS A 695 1.32 3.01 -39.31
N VAL A 696 0.35 2.66 -40.17
CA VAL A 696 -0.18 1.28 -40.25
C VAL A 696 0.87 0.31 -40.80
N ASN A 697 1.59 0.70 -41.87
CA ASN A 697 2.67 -0.10 -42.44
C ASN A 697 3.75 -0.39 -41.38
N TRP A 698 4.20 0.64 -40.67
CA TRP A 698 5.16 0.52 -39.56
C TRP A 698 4.66 -0.42 -38.46
N ALA A 699 3.38 -0.35 -38.09
CA ALA A 699 2.81 -1.22 -37.07
C ALA A 699 2.77 -2.70 -37.51
N VAL A 700 2.46 -3.00 -38.78
CA VAL A 700 2.49 -4.37 -39.32
C VAL A 700 3.93 -4.90 -39.42
N GLU A 701 4.89 -4.06 -39.81
CA GLU A 701 6.31 -4.40 -39.78
C GLU A 701 6.79 -4.73 -38.36
N LEU A 702 6.43 -3.89 -37.39
CA LEU A 702 6.76 -4.09 -35.98
C LEU A 702 6.17 -5.40 -35.45
N PHE A 703 4.90 -5.68 -35.76
CA PHE A 703 4.26 -6.95 -35.42
C PHE A 703 5.09 -8.13 -35.97
N THR A 704 5.41 -8.06 -37.26
CA THR A 704 6.13 -9.13 -37.95
C THR A 704 7.51 -9.33 -37.33
N ASP A 705 8.23 -8.25 -37.02
CA ASP A 705 9.54 -8.36 -36.40
C ASP A 705 9.47 -9.05 -35.03
N LEU A 706 8.59 -8.56 -34.15
CA LEU A 706 8.51 -9.00 -32.75
C LEU A 706 7.97 -10.42 -32.60
N PHE A 707 6.92 -10.79 -33.34
CA PHE A 707 6.17 -12.02 -33.11
C PHE A 707 6.43 -13.12 -34.14
N ARG A 708 7.10 -12.79 -35.25
CA ARG A 708 7.50 -13.73 -36.30
C ARG A 708 9.02 -13.84 -36.44
N ASN A 709 9.69 -12.76 -36.83
CA ASN A 709 11.10 -12.81 -37.25
C ASN A 709 12.03 -13.13 -36.07
N GLN A 710 11.91 -12.41 -34.95
CA GLN A 710 12.72 -12.67 -33.76
C GLN A 710 12.50 -14.08 -33.21
N ILE A 711 11.26 -14.59 -33.27
CA ILE A 711 10.93 -15.96 -32.86
C ILE A 711 11.53 -16.99 -33.82
N ALA A 712 11.46 -16.76 -35.13
CA ALA A 712 12.07 -17.62 -36.13
C ALA A 712 13.60 -17.65 -35.98
N GLN A 713 14.24 -16.51 -35.68
CA GLN A 713 15.67 -16.43 -35.38
C GLN A 713 16.02 -17.24 -34.12
N LEU A 714 15.21 -17.12 -33.06
CA LEU A 714 15.42 -17.88 -31.82
C LEU A 714 15.32 -19.40 -32.05
N LEU A 715 14.32 -19.86 -32.83
CA LEU A 715 14.18 -21.27 -33.20
C LEU A 715 15.27 -21.76 -34.15
N PHE A 716 15.85 -20.88 -34.95
CA PHE A 716 17.01 -21.20 -35.79
C PHE A 716 18.28 -21.40 -34.94
N SER A 717 18.51 -20.51 -33.96
CA SER A 717 19.64 -20.64 -33.01
C SER A 717 19.47 -21.83 -32.06
N TYR A 718 18.23 -22.11 -31.61
CA TYR A 718 17.89 -23.24 -30.75
C TYR A 718 16.71 -24.05 -31.30
N PRO A 719 16.97 -25.01 -32.21
CA PRO A 719 15.93 -25.89 -32.74
C PRO A 719 15.14 -26.62 -31.66
N LEU A 720 13.91 -27.07 -31.96
CA LEU A 720 13.04 -27.73 -30.99
C LEU A 720 13.64 -29.00 -30.37
N ASN A 721 14.54 -29.67 -31.09
CA ASN A 721 15.28 -30.85 -30.63
C ASN A 721 16.67 -30.52 -30.06
N ALA A 722 16.98 -29.25 -29.82
CA ALA A 722 18.26 -28.82 -29.25
C ALA A 722 18.47 -29.43 -27.86
N LYS A 723 19.72 -29.70 -27.53
CA LYS A 723 20.16 -30.25 -26.24
C LYS A 723 21.17 -29.33 -25.58
N ASN A 724 21.15 -29.27 -24.25
CA ASN A 724 22.15 -28.54 -23.47
C ASN A 724 23.50 -29.30 -23.41
N LYS A 725 24.52 -28.69 -22.79
CA LYS A 725 25.85 -29.29 -22.60
C LYS A 725 25.83 -30.64 -21.84
N ARG A 726 24.75 -30.94 -21.11
CA ARG A 726 24.55 -32.18 -20.34
C ARG A 726 23.76 -33.24 -21.12
N GLY A 727 23.36 -32.95 -22.36
CA GLY A 727 22.59 -33.87 -23.22
C GLY A 727 21.08 -33.89 -22.97
N GLU A 728 20.57 -33.01 -22.10
CA GLU A 728 19.15 -32.87 -21.79
C GLU A 728 18.46 -31.92 -22.80
N PRO A 729 17.15 -32.04 -23.05
CA PRO A 729 16.46 -31.15 -23.98
C PRO A 729 16.51 -29.68 -23.52
N PHE A 730 16.85 -28.77 -24.45
CA PHE A 730 17.01 -27.35 -24.18
C PHE A 730 15.70 -26.67 -23.77
N TRP A 731 14.61 -27.01 -24.47
CA TRP A 731 13.27 -26.47 -24.24
C TRP A 731 12.56 -27.24 -23.13
N THR A 732 13.03 -27.05 -21.89
CA THR A 732 12.47 -27.68 -20.70
C THR A 732 12.25 -26.70 -19.55
N GLY A 733 11.31 -27.03 -18.67
CA GLY A 733 11.01 -26.27 -17.47
C GLY A 733 10.64 -24.81 -17.76
N LYS A 734 11.47 -23.85 -17.33
CA LYS A 734 11.26 -22.40 -17.50
C LYS A 734 11.34 -21.93 -18.96
N LYS A 735 11.90 -22.73 -19.86
CA LYS A 735 12.09 -22.42 -21.29
C LYS A 735 10.98 -23.06 -22.12
N ARG A 736 9.90 -22.31 -22.36
CA ARG A 736 8.77 -22.76 -23.20
C ARG A 736 9.16 -22.66 -24.68
N PRO A 737 9.01 -23.72 -25.49
CA PRO A 737 9.30 -23.65 -26.92
C PRO A 737 8.31 -22.73 -27.63
N PRO A 738 8.78 -21.66 -28.30
CA PRO A 738 7.88 -20.69 -28.91
C PRO A 738 7.32 -21.19 -30.24
N VAL A 739 6.28 -20.51 -30.73
CA VAL A 739 5.69 -20.68 -32.06
C VAL A 739 5.71 -19.33 -32.79
N VAL A 740 6.02 -19.38 -34.07
CA VAL A 740 5.95 -18.21 -34.97
C VAL A 740 4.49 -17.85 -35.20
N ILE A 741 4.17 -16.56 -35.13
CA ILE A 741 2.83 -16.04 -35.44
C ILE A 741 2.92 -15.21 -36.73
N GLU A 742 2.13 -15.59 -37.73
CA GLU A 742 1.98 -14.80 -38.95
C GLU A 742 0.90 -13.73 -38.76
N PHE A 743 1.11 -12.54 -39.33
CA PHE A 743 0.12 -11.47 -39.24
C PHE A 743 -1.16 -11.84 -40.01
N ASP A 744 -2.30 -11.56 -39.40
CA ASP A 744 -3.62 -11.82 -39.96
C ASP A 744 -4.54 -10.65 -39.58
N PRO A 745 -4.97 -9.81 -40.54
CA PRO A 745 -5.85 -8.68 -40.26
C PRO A 745 -7.27 -9.09 -39.84
N GLU A 746 -7.65 -10.36 -40.00
CA GLU A 746 -8.93 -10.90 -39.53
C GLU A 746 -8.90 -11.32 -38.05
N ASN A 747 -7.71 -11.42 -37.44
CA ASN A 747 -7.55 -11.77 -36.04
C ASN A 747 -7.65 -10.51 -35.16
N ASP A 748 -8.63 -10.47 -34.26
CA ASP A 748 -8.90 -9.31 -33.40
C ASP A 748 -7.67 -8.88 -32.59
N LEU A 749 -6.93 -9.82 -31.99
CA LEU A 749 -5.74 -9.51 -31.19
C LEU A 749 -4.61 -8.91 -32.05
N HIS A 750 -4.46 -9.39 -33.29
CA HIS A 750 -3.47 -8.87 -34.22
C HIS A 750 -3.85 -7.44 -34.65
N LEU A 751 -5.14 -7.23 -34.93
CA LEU A 751 -5.66 -5.93 -35.32
C LEU A 751 -5.57 -4.92 -34.16
N ASP A 752 -5.89 -5.31 -32.93
CA ASP A 752 -5.77 -4.47 -31.72
C ASP A 752 -4.36 -3.93 -31.54
N PHE A 753 -3.33 -4.76 -31.76
CA PHE A 753 -1.93 -4.33 -31.74
C PHE A 753 -1.67 -3.25 -32.79
N VAL A 754 -2.11 -3.48 -34.03
CA VAL A 754 -1.91 -2.53 -35.14
C VAL A 754 -2.66 -1.22 -34.91
N VAL A 755 -3.89 -1.28 -34.40
CA VAL A 755 -4.71 -0.11 -34.05
C VAL A 755 -4.00 0.74 -33.00
N ALA A 756 -3.55 0.13 -31.90
CA ALA A 756 -2.88 0.88 -30.83
C ALA A 756 -1.52 1.43 -31.29
N ALA A 757 -0.67 0.59 -31.91
CA ALA A 757 0.67 0.98 -32.34
C ALA A 757 0.64 2.10 -33.40
N SER A 758 -0.25 2.00 -34.41
CA SER A 758 -0.36 3.02 -35.46
C SER A 758 -0.87 4.36 -34.94
N ASN A 759 -1.84 4.35 -34.02
CA ASN A 759 -2.36 5.58 -33.41
C ASN A 759 -1.33 6.26 -32.48
N LEU A 760 -0.54 5.49 -31.72
CA LEU A 760 0.59 6.04 -30.94
C LEU A 760 1.66 6.63 -31.85
N ARG A 761 2.03 5.94 -32.92
CA ARG A 761 2.98 6.46 -33.93
C ARG A 761 2.47 7.73 -34.58
N ALA A 762 1.18 7.80 -34.92
CA ALA A 762 0.56 9.00 -35.48
C ALA A 762 0.65 10.20 -34.53
N ARG A 763 0.39 10.01 -33.22
CA ARG A 763 0.52 11.07 -32.21
C ARG A 763 1.94 11.62 -32.11
N ILE A 764 2.95 10.75 -32.11
CA ILE A 764 4.37 11.12 -32.07
C ILE A 764 4.74 12.04 -33.25
N TYR A 765 4.25 11.73 -34.45
CA TYR A 765 4.50 12.52 -35.66
C TYR A 765 3.49 13.65 -35.90
N SER A 766 2.54 13.87 -34.96
CA SER A 766 1.44 14.84 -35.11
C SER A 766 0.57 14.63 -36.36
N ILE A 767 0.33 13.37 -36.72
CA ILE A 767 -0.57 12.92 -37.79
C ILE A 767 -1.97 12.66 -37.19
N ASP A 768 -3.03 12.96 -37.96
CA ASP A 768 -4.41 12.69 -37.53
C ASP A 768 -4.63 11.20 -37.26
N LYS A 769 -5.20 10.90 -36.09
CA LYS A 769 -5.53 9.54 -35.66
C LYS A 769 -6.69 8.94 -36.47
N CYS A 770 -6.72 7.61 -36.59
CA CYS A 770 -7.85 6.88 -37.17
C CYS A 770 -8.47 5.97 -36.11
N LEU A 771 -9.76 6.17 -35.84
CA LEU A 771 -10.53 5.36 -34.88
C LEU A 771 -11.41 4.29 -35.55
N ASP A 772 -11.46 4.29 -36.89
CA ASP A 772 -12.22 3.28 -37.64
C ASP A 772 -11.38 2.00 -37.81
N HIS A 773 -11.71 0.99 -37.02
CA HIS A 773 -11.00 -0.30 -37.03
C HIS A 773 -11.10 -1.01 -38.40
N ASN A 774 -12.22 -0.87 -39.12
CA ASN A 774 -12.37 -1.48 -40.44
C ASN A 774 -11.45 -0.83 -41.46
N LYS A 775 -11.31 0.50 -41.41
CA LYS A 775 -10.37 1.22 -42.26
C LYS A 775 -8.92 0.79 -41.98
N ILE A 776 -8.54 0.65 -40.71
CA ILE A 776 -7.20 0.18 -40.32
C ILE A 776 -6.95 -1.25 -40.82
N LYS A 777 -7.95 -2.12 -40.71
CA LYS A 777 -7.91 -3.49 -41.23
C LYS A 777 -7.68 -3.55 -42.74
N GLU A 778 -8.40 -2.72 -43.51
CA GLU A 778 -8.18 -2.62 -44.96
C GLU A 778 -6.79 -2.06 -45.31
N MET A 779 -6.28 -1.13 -44.51
CA MET A 779 -4.95 -0.54 -44.69
C MET A 779 -3.83 -1.54 -44.37
N SER A 780 -3.98 -2.34 -43.31
CA SER A 780 -2.99 -3.34 -42.90
C SER A 780 -2.92 -4.52 -43.87
N ALA A 781 -4.06 -4.93 -44.45
CA ALA A 781 -4.12 -5.98 -45.46
C ALA A 781 -3.38 -5.64 -46.78
N LYS A 782 -3.14 -4.35 -47.06
CA LYS A 782 -2.42 -3.90 -48.27
C LYS A 782 -0.90 -3.98 -48.13
N TYR A 783 -0.38 -4.09 -46.92
CA TYR A 783 1.06 -4.07 -46.67
C TYR A 783 1.69 -5.40 -47.08
N MET A 784 2.71 -5.37 -47.94
CA MET A 784 3.44 -6.57 -48.35
C MET A 784 4.53 -6.89 -47.35
N ILE A 785 4.36 -7.97 -46.59
CA ILE A 785 5.31 -8.42 -45.58
C ILE A 785 6.53 -9.06 -46.27
N PRO A 786 7.76 -8.57 -46.01
CA PRO A 786 8.97 -9.16 -46.57
C PRO A 786 9.22 -10.60 -46.07
N GLU A 787 9.86 -11.42 -46.91
CA GLU A 787 10.37 -12.72 -46.47
C GLU A 787 11.49 -12.54 -45.44
N PHE A 788 11.54 -13.41 -44.43
CA PHE A 788 12.55 -13.40 -43.39
C PHE A 788 13.50 -14.59 -43.55
N VAL A 789 14.80 -14.33 -43.52
CA VAL A 789 15.86 -15.34 -43.56
C VAL A 789 16.70 -15.22 -42.28
N PRO A 790 16.70 -16.24 -41.40
CA PRO A 790 17.50 -16.21 -40.18
C PRO A 790 19.00 -16.07 -40.47
N ALA A 791 19.68 -15.22 -39.70
CA ALA A 791 21.12 -15.03 -39.78
C ALA A 791 21.88 -16.14 -39.03
N LYS A 792 23.04 -16.54 -39.56
CA LYS A 792 23.96 -17.47 -38.88
C LYS A 792 24.86 -16.70 -37.93
N GLY A 793 25.14 -17.28 -36.76
CA GLY A 793 26.07 -16.70 -35.78
C GLY A 793 25.48 -15.70 -34.79
N VAL A 794 24.15 -15.48 -34.78
CA VAL A 794 23.49 -14.62 -33.79
C VAL A 794 23.57 -15.27 -32.39
N LYS A 795 24.38 -14.70 -31.49
CA LYS A 795 24.48 -15.11 -30.08
C LYS A 795 23.26 -14.61 -29.31
N ILE A 796 22.52 -15.52 -28.69
CA ILE A 796 21.36 -15.21 -27.84
C ILE A 796 21.74 -15.65 -26.43
N GLN A 797 21.76 -14.71 -25.49
CA GLN A 797 22.14 -15.00 -24.10
C GLN A 797 21.13 -15.96 -23.44
N VAL A 798 21.64 -17.06 -22.87
CA VAL A 798 20.83 -18.14 -22.28
C VAL A 798 20.80 -18.07 -20.75
N ASP A 799 21.85 -17.56 -20.11
CA ASP A 799 22.01 -17.42 -18.66
C ASP A 799 22.58 -16.04 -18.32
N GLU A 800 22.23 -15.48 -17.16
CA GLU A 800 22.79 -14.22 -16.65
C GLU A 800 24.25 -14.37 -16.22
N ASN A 801 24.65 -15.58 -15.81
CA ASN A 801 26.02 -15.88 -15.36
C ASN A 801 26.97 -16.29 -16.50
N GLU A 802 26.47 -16.40 -17.73
CA GLU A 802 27.36 -16.47 -18.90
C GLU A 802 27.98 -15.08 -19.09
N THR A 803 29.11 -14.83 -18.40
CA THR A 803 30.03 -13.77 -18.82
C THR A 803 30.47 -14.12 -20.23
N ASN A 804 30.32 -13.20 -21.18
CA ASN A 804 30.97 -13.27 -22.48
C ASN A 804 32.48 -13.37 -22.23
N ASN A 805 32.97 -14.61 -22.13
CA ASN A 805 34.38 -14.93 -22.14
C ASN A 805 34.64 -15.60 -23.49
N ASP A 806 35.76 -15.22 -24.08
CA ASP A 806 36.50 -15.86 -25.17
C ASP A 806 36.39 -15.14 -26.54
N ASP A 807 37.50 -14.50 -26.92
CA ASP A 807 38.13 -14.23 -28.24
C ASP A 807 37.30 -13.82 -29.49
N ASP A 808 35.98 -14.00 -29.51
CA ASP A 808 35.09 -13.58 -30.61
C ASP A 808 34.61 -12.12 -30.47
N ASP A 809 34.69 -11.52 -29.28
CA ASP A 809 34.13 -10.18 -29.02
C ASP A 809 34.86 -9.07 -29.79
N ASP A 810 36.15 -9.24 -30.12
CA ASP A 810 36.92 -8.25 -30.88
C ASP A 810 36.40 -8.09 -32.32
N ASP A 811 36.02 -9.18 -33.00
CA ASP A 811 35.48 -9.13 -34.38
C ASP A 811 34.09 -8.48 -34.45
N PHE A 812 33.24 -8.68 -33.42
CA PHE A 812 31.92 -8.04 -33.34
C PHE A 812 32.03 -6.55 -32.98
N ILE A 813 32.94 -6.19 -32.08
CA ILE A 813 33.24 -4.78 -31.76
C ILE A 813 33.71 -4.05 -33.02
N GLU A 814 34.60 -4.65 -33.82
CA GLU A 814 35.06 -4.05 -35.07
C GLU A 814 33.89 -3.87 -36.07
N GLN A 815 32.99 -4.84 -36.17
CA GLN A 815 31.82 -4.75 -37.05
C GLN A 815 30.79 -3.70 -36.60
N ASP A 816 30.53 -3.62 -35.30
CA ASP A 816 29.65 -2.60 -34.70
C ASP A 816 30.24 -1.19 -34.88
N GLU A 817 31.56 -1.03 -34.71
CA GLU A 817 32.26 0.24 -34.96
C GLU A 817 32.18 0.67 -36.44
N ILE A 818 32.32 -0.27 -37.38
CA ILE A 818 32.14 0.00 -38.81
C ILE A 818 30.72 0.52 -39.08
N GLU A 819 29.70 -0.16 -38.54
CA GLU A 819 28.30 0.23 -38.74
C GLU A 819 27.98 1.58 -38.09
N ILE A 820 28.46 1.83 -36.87
CA ILE A 820 28.32 3.14 -36.20
C ILE A 820 28.89 4.25 -37.08
N ASN A 821 30.08 4.05 -37.66
CA ASN A 821 30.72 5.03 -38.52
C ASN A 821 29.94 5.27 -39.82
N ASP A 822 29.31 4.24 -40.37
CA ASP A 822 28.46 4.37 -41.56
C ASP A 822 27.13 5.05 -41.24
N LEU A 823 26.49 4.73 -40.11
CA LEU A 823 25.29 5.42 -39.64
C LEU A 823 25.56 6.90 -39.40
N LYS A 824 26.68 7.26 -38.75
CA LYS A 824 27.08 8.67 -38.55
C LYS A 824 27.17 9.45 -39.87
N LYS A 825 27.60 8.81 -40.96
CA LYS A 825 27.68 9.44 -42.29
C LYS A 825 26.32 9.54 -42.99
N GLN A 826 25.41 8.60 -42.73
CA GLN A 826 24.09 8.53 -43.35
C GLN A 826 23.02 9.35 -42.62
N LEU A 827 23.26 9.69 -41.36
CA LEU A 827 22.32 10.47 -40.57
C LEU A 827 22.02 11.83 -41.23
N PRO A 828 20.74 12.20 -41.39
CA PRO A 828 20.36 13.48 -41.96
C PRO A 828 20.92 14.65 -41.16
N ASN A 829 21.42 15.69 -41.85
CA ASN A 829 22.01 16.84 -41.17
C ASN A 829 20.92 17.59 -40.38
N PRO A 830 21.05 17.78 -39.06
CA PRO A 830 20.07 18.50 -38.24
C PRO A 830 19.77 19.92 -38.72
N LYS A 831 20.66 20.54 -39.50
CA LYS A 831 20.52 21.90 -40.02
C LYS A 831 19.74 21.99 -41.34
N ASP A 832 19.40 20.86 -41.96
CA ASP A 832 18.59 20.85 -43.17
C ASP A 832 17.15 21.27 -42.85
N SER A 833 16.55 22.15 -43.66
CA SER A 833 15.27 22.79 -43.35
C SER A 833 14.08 21.83 -43.24
N GLU A 834 14.11 20.70 -43.95
CA GLU A 834 13.07 19.66 -43.87
C GLU A 834 13.20 18.79 -42.61
N VAL A 835 14.42 18.62 -42.11
CA VAL A 835 14.74 17.77 -40.94
C VAL A 835 14.64 18.55 -39.63
N SER A 836 15.16 19.78 -39.61
CA SER A 836 15.08 20.70 -38.47
C SER A 836 13.65 21.08 -38.06
N ALA A 837 12.69 20.97 -38.98
CA ALA A 837 11.27 21.19 -38.69
C ALA A 837 10.62 20.03 -37.92
N ILE A 838 11.28 18.86 -37.85
CA ILE A 838 10.78 17.68 -37.15
C ILE A 838 10.92 17.92 -35.64
N ASN A 839 9.81 17.76 -34.92
CA ASN A 839 9.80 17.72 -33.47
C ASN A 839 8.80 16.65 -33.05
N LEU A 840 9.32 15.48 -32.74
CA LEU A 840 8.50 14.35 -32.32
C LEU A 840 7.90 14.64 -30.94
N LYS A 841 6.73 14.07 -30.66
CA LYS A 841 6.06 14.18 -29.36
C LYS A 841 6.19 12.86 -28.61
N PRO A 842 7.21 12.70 -27.74
CA PRO A 842 7.35 11.49 -26.93
C PRO A 842 6.09 11.29 -26.07
N GLU A 843 5.61 10.06 -25.99
CA GLU A 843 4.52 9.71 -25.09
C GLU A 843 5.03 9.61 -23.66
N LYS A 844 4.19 10.00 -22.69
CA LYS A 844 4.44 9.74 -21.27
C LYS A 844 3.45 8.68 -20.84
N PHE A 845 3.93 7.55 -20.35
CA PHE A 845 3.06 6.46 -19.92
C PHE A 845 2.03 6.94 -18.89
N GLU A 846 0.76 6.78 -19.25
CA GLU A 846 -0.40 7.07 -18.43
C GLU A 846 -1.35 5.87 -18.48
N LYS A 847 -1.62 5.31 -17.31
CA LYS A 847 -2.39 4.06 -17.12
C LYS A 847 -3.88 4.33 -16.87
N ASP A 848 -4.22 5.52 -16.38
CA ASP A 848 -5.56 5.87 -15.91
C ASP A 848 -6.38 6.66 -16.95
N ASP A 849 -5.83 6.88 -18.15
CA ASP A 849 -6.56 7.39 -19.32
C ASP A 849 -6.78 6.26 -20.34
N ASP A 850 -8.02 5.82 -20.47
CA ASP A 850 -8.41 4.73 -21.35
C ASP A 850 -8.52 5.13 -22.84
N SER A 851 -8.36 6.43 -23.16
CA SER A 851 -8.47 6.94 -24.52
C SER A 851 -7.13 7.11 -25.25
N ASN A 852 -6.02 6.86 -24.54
CA ASN A 852 -4.66 7.15 -25.03
C ASN A 852 -3.95 5.99 -25.75
N PHE A 853 -4.55 4.79 -25.79
CA PHE A 853 -3.98 3.56 -26.36
C PHE A 853 -2.77 2.94 -25.64
N HIS A 854 -2.34 3.46 -24.49
CA HIS A 854 -1.15 2.96 -23.78
C HIS A 854 -1.36 1.53 -23.27
N ILE A 855 -2.40 1.33 -22.46
CA ILE A 855 -2.73 -0.01 -21.94
C ILE A 855 -3.15 -0.94 -23.08
N ASP A 856 -3.86 -0.43 -24.10
CA ASP A 856 -4.31 -1.24 -25.23
C ASP A 856 -3.11 -1.82 -26.00
N PHE A 857 -2.09 -0.99 -26.27
CA PHE A 857 -0.83 -1.47 -26.85
C PHE A 857 -0.17 -2.51 -25.96
N ILE A 858 0.01 -2.24 -24.66
CA ILE A 858 0.72 -3.15 -23.76
C ILE A 858 -0.03 -4.48 -23.64
N THR A 859 -1.36 -4.47 -23.57
CA THR A 859 -2.20 -5.68 -23.52
C THR A 859 -2.06 -6.50 -24.79
N ALA A 860 -2.24 -5.89 -25.97
CA ALA A 860 -2.15 -6.61 -27.23
C ALA A 860 -0.72 -7.16 -27.46
N CYS A 861 0.30 -6.32 -27.23
CA CYS A 861 1.72 -6.65 -27.37
C CYS A 861 2.13 -7.80 -26.43
N SER A 862 1.70 -7.75 -25.17
CA SER A 862 1.93 -8.82 -24.19
C SER A 862 1.22 -10.12 -24.59
N ASN A 863 -0.05 -10.05 -24.98
CA ASN A 863 -0.84 -11.24 -25.30
C ASN A 863 -0.38 -11.94 -26.59
N LEU A 864 0.14 -11.19 -27.56
CA LEU A 864 0.80 -11.75 -28.75
C LEU A 864 2.07 -12.52 -28.37
N ARG A 865 2.93 -11.93 -27.52
CA ARG A 865 4.10 -12.62 -27.00
C ARG A 865 3.72 -13.81 -26.13
N ALA A 866 2.68 -13.70 -25.31
CA ALA A 866 2.15 -14.81 -24.53
C ALA A 866 1.72 -15.96 -25.45
N SER A 867 1.06 -15.65 -26.57
CA SER A 867 0.67 -16.62 -27.60
C SER A 867 1.88 -17.30 -28.24
N ASN A 868 2.98 -16.57 -28.54
CA ASN A 868 4.22 -17.19 -29.02
C ASN A 868 4.70 -18.29 -28.07
N TYR A 869 4.64 -18.08 -26.76
CA TYR A 869 5.14 -19.02 -25.75
C TYR A 869 4.05 -19.90 -25.12
N LYS A 870 2.82 -19.86 -25.66
CA LYS A 870 1.65 -20.61 -25.18
C LYS A 870 1.33 -20.30 -23.70
N ILE A 871 1.53 -19.07 -23.27
CA ILE A 871 1.23 -18.57 -21.93
C ILE A 871 -0.24 -18.12 -21.90
N PRO A 872 -1.01 -18.40 -20.84
CA PRO A 872 -2.37 -17.90 -20.70
C PRO A 872 -2.43 -16.37 -20.80
N LEU A 873 -3.38 -15.87 -21.60
CA LEU A 873 -3.53 -14.44 -21.86
C LEU A 873 -4.06 -13.68 -20.64
N ALA A 874 -3.79 -12.37 -20.57
CA ALA A 874 -4.39 -11.47 -19.59
C ALA A 874 -5.43 -10.56 -20.25
N ASN A 875 -6.49 -10.23 -19.52
CA ASN A 875 -7.40 -9.16 -19.90
C ASN A 875 -6.74 -7.78 -19.64
N ARG A 876 -7.38 -6.73 -20.17
CA ARG A 876 -6.92 -5.34 -20.06
C ARG A 876 -6.71 -4.90 -18.60
N LEU A 877 -7.65 -5.25 -17.71
CA LEU A 877 -7.57 -4.92 -16.29
C LEU A 877 -6.32 -5.54 -15.64
N LYS A 878 -6.10 -6.84 -15.81
CA LYS A 878 -4.90 -7.50 -15.27
C LYS A 878 -3.61 -6.91 -15.84
N THR A 879 -3.59 -6.58 -17.13
CA THR A 879 -2.46 -5.87 -17.74
C THR A 879 -2.24 -4.49 -17.11
N LYS A 880 -3.28 -3.67 -16.97
CA LYS A 880 -3.22 -2.34 -16.34
C LYS A 880 -2.66 -2.43 -14.92
N GLY A 881 -3.05 -3.45 -14.16
CA GLY A 881 -2.55 -3.69 -12.81
C GLY A 881 -1.04 -3.91 -12.76
N ILE A 882 -0.54 -4.85 -13.56
CA ILE A 882 0.87 -5.24 -13.61
C ILE A 882 1.72 -4.15 -14.28
N ALA A 883 1.33 -3.72 -15.48
CA ALA A 883 2.04 -2.69 -16.24
C ALA A 883 2.02 -1.33 -15.55
N GLY A 884 0.94 -1.00 -14.83
CA GLY A 884 0.82 0.23 -14.07
C GLY A 884 1.49 0.20 -12.70
N LYS A 885 2.03 -0.95 -12.26
CA LYS A 885 2.45 -1.20 -10.87
C LYS A 885 1.40 -0.72 -9.87
N ILE A 886 0.14 -1.07 -10.13
CA ILE A 886 -0.98 -0.58 -9.33
C ILE A 886 -0.95 -1.25 -7.95
N ILE A 887 -0.82 -0.43 -6.91
CA ILE A 887 -0.95 -0.86 -5.52
C ILE A 887 -2.44 -0.99 -5.18
N PRO A 888 -2.94 -2.18 -4.79
CA PRO A 888 -4.30 -2.36 -4.27
C PRO A 888 -4.52 -1.52 -3.02
N ALA A 889 -5.69 -0.92 -2.87
CA ALA A 889 -6.00 -0.07 -1.72
C ALA A 889 -7.49 -0.08 -1.38
N LEU A 890 -7.80 0.03 -0.09
CA LEU A 890 -9.17 0.02 0.45
C LEU A 890 -9.36 1.18 1.44
N ALA A 891 -10.48 1.90 1.33
CA ALA A 891 -10.83 2.96 2.27
C ALA A 891 -10.93 2.46 3.73
N THR A 892 -11.36 1.21 3.91
CA THR A 892 -11.46 0.53 5.22
C THR A 892 -10.11 0.41 5.91
N THR A 893 -9.10 -0.14 5.21
CA THR A 893 -7.74 -0.29 5.74
C THR A 893 -7.07 1.05 5.97
N THR A 894 -7.26 2.01 5.06
CA THR A 894 -6.74 3.38 5.22
C THR A 894 -7.29 4.04 6.49
N ALA A 895 -8.61 4.01 6.70
CA ALA A 895 -9.24 4.56 7.91
C ALA A 895 -8.73 3.87 9.18
N ALA A 896 -8.59 2.54 9.13
CA ALA A 896 -8.09 1.73 10.25
C ALA A 896 -6.66 2.15 10.66
N VAL A 897 -5.75 2.19 9.69
CA VAL A 897 -4.35 2.57 9.89
C VAL A 897 -4.24 4.01 10.40
N THR A 898 -4.94 4.96 9.79
CA THR A 898 -4.88 6.37 10.22
C THR A 898 -5.37 6.56 11.66
N GLY A 899 -6.41 5.83 12.08
CA GLY A 899 -6.87 5.83 13.47
C GLY A 899 -5.75 5.46 14.46
N LEU A 900 -4.99 4.41 14.15
CA LEU A 900 -3.83 3.98 14.95
C LEU A 900 -2.69 5.01 14.95
N VAL A 901 -2.40 5.63 13.80
CA VAL A 901 -1.38 6.70 13.73
C VAL A 901 -1.75 7.87 14.64
N CYS A 902 -3.01 8.31 14.65
CA CYS A 902 -3.45 9.40 15.51
C CYS A 902 -3.42 9.03 17.01
N LEU A 903 -3.53 7.75 17.36
CA LEU A 903 -3.39 7.30 18.74
C LEU A 903 -1.93 7.40 19.21
N GLU A 904 -0.95 7.13 18.34
CA GLU A 904 0.47 7.37 18.62
C GLU A 904 0.80 8.87 18.70
N LEU A 905 0.11 9.72 17.94
CA LEU A 905 0.28 11.17 18.01
C LEU A 905 -0.03 11.73 19.40
N TYR A 906 -1.04 11.22 20.12
CA TYR A 906 -1.24 11.61 21.52
C TYR A 906 -0.03 11.31 22.38
N LYS A 907 0.60 10.16 22.18
CA LYS A 907 1.77 9.74 22.96
C LYS A 907 2.98 10.63 22.68
N LEU A 908 3.15 11.07 21.42
CA LEU A 908 4.17 12.06 21.05
C LEU A 908 3.95 13.40 21.75
N ILE A 909 2.71 13.92 21.72
CA ILE A 909 2.34 15.19 22.39
C ILE A 909 2.55 15.11 23.92
N LEU A 910 2.43 13.92 24.48
CA LEU A 910 2.60 13.63 25.91
C LEU A 910 4.02 13.21 26.30
N GLU A 911 4.94 13.14 25.34
CA GLU A 911 6.35 12.74 25.56
C GLU A 911 6.45 11.44 26.37
N LYS A 912 5.76 10.40 25.88
CA LYS A 912 5.70 9.11 26.55
C LYS A 912 7.03 8.34 26.52
N ASP A 913 7.15 7.37 27.42
CA ASP A 913 8.27 6.42 27.45
C ASP A 913 8.09 5.35 26.36
N ILE A 914 9.18 4.66 25.98
CA ILE A 914 9.20 3.74 24.82
C ILE A 914 8.14 2.64 24.90
N GLU A 915 7.90 2.12 26.11
CA GLU A 915 6.97 1.02 26.39
C GLU A 915 5.49 1.41 26.15
N CYS A 916 5.21 2.72 26.09
CA CYS A 916 3.89 3.25 25.76
C CYS A 916 3.64 3.27 24.25
N TYR A 917 4.68 3.45 23.43
CA TYR A 917 4.55 3.51 21.97
C TYR A 917 4.29 2.13 21.36
N THR A 918 3.72 2.11 20.16
CA THR A 918 3.37 0.85 19.50
C THR A 918 3.45 0.96 17.99
N ASN A 919 4.29 0.12 17.39
CA ASN A 919 4.22 -0.20 15.97
C ASN A 919 3.07 -1.20 15.77
N SER A 920 2.18 -0.91 14.82
CA SER A 920 0.99 -1.72 14.59
C SER A 920 1.06 -2.40 13.24
N PHE A 921 0.56 -3.63 13.16
CA PHE A 921 0.45 -4.43 11.96
C PHE A 921 -0.96 -5.01 11.90
N LEU A 922 -1.66 -4.80 10.79
CA LEU A 922 -3.01 -5.31 10.60
C LEU A 922 -3.14 -5.95 9.24
N ASN A 923 -3.92 -7.03 9.19
CA ASN A 923 -4.34 -7.62 7.94
C ASN A 923 -5.82 -7.92 8.04
N LEU A 924 -6.67 -7.03 7.54
CA LEU A 924 -8.12 -7.15 7.65
C LEU A 924 -8.71 -8.24 6.76
N SER A 925 -7.92 -8.93 5.92
CA SER A 925 -8.37 -10.16 5.26
C SER A 925 -8.41 -11.35 6.23
N LEU A 926 -7.67 -11.22 7.33
CA LEU A 926 -7.65 -12.12 8.46
C LEU A 926 -8.20 -11.34 9.67
N PRO A 927 -8.57 -12.03 10.76
CA PRO A 927 -8.81 -11.36 12.03
C PRO A 927 -7.47 -11.04 12.75
N TYR A 928 -6.51 -10.43 12.04
CA TYR A 928 -5.15 -10.20 12.56
C TYR A 928 -4.87 -8.75 12.91
N PHE A 929 -4.49 -8.55 14.18
CA PHE A 929 -4.00 -7.30 14.76
C PHE A 929 -2.75 -7.63 15.59
N GLY A 930 -1.62 -7.03 15.23
CA GLY A 930 -0.34 -7.19 15.90
C GLY A 930 0.18 -5.85 16.38
N PHE A 931 0.65 -5.81 17.61
CA PHE A 931 1.19 -4.62 18.25
C PHE A 931 2.55 -4.96 18.86
N SER A 932 3.57 -4.16 18.56
CA SER A 932 4.90 -4.35 19.12
C SER A 932 5.50 -3.02 19.58
N GLU A 933 6.28 -3.06 20.65
CA GLU A 933 7.09 -1.91 21.05
C GLU A 933 8.07 -1.53 19.93
N PRO A 934 8.30 -0.23 19.67
CA PRO A 934 9.35 0.21 18.75
C PRO A 934 10.74 -0.23 19.22
N ILE A 935 11.64 -0.50 18.29
CA ILE A 935 13.03 -0.85 18.62
C ILE A 935 13.77 0.42 19.07
N LYS A 936 14.50 0.31 20.18
CA LYS A 936 15.36 1.39 20.70
C LYS A 936 16.53 1.67 19.74
N CYS A 937 16.89 2.94 19.57
CA CYS A 937 18.06 3.30 18.77
C CYS A 937 19.33 2.64 19.33
N LYS A 938 20.19 2.13 18.44
CA LYS A 938 21.50 1.59 18.82
C LYS A 938 22.41 2.71 19.28
N THR A 939 23.26 2.42 20.26
CA THR A 939 24.25 3.36 20.78
C THR A 939 25.67 2.81 20.60
N THR A 940 26.59 3.70 20.20
CA THR A 940 28.01 3.45 19.98
C THR A 940 28.84 4.28 20.96
N LYS A 941 29.96 3.73 21.46
CA LYS A 941 30.89 4.47 22.34
C LYS A 941 31.84 5.30 21.50
N TYR A 942 32.06 6.57 21.88
CA TYR A 942 32.87 7.49 21.10
C TYR A 942 34.17 7.94 21.79
N VAL A 943 34.27 7.89 23.13
CA VAL A 943 35.47 8.33 23.88
C VAL A 943 36.06 7.21 24.75
N PRO A 944 37.38 6.95 24.73
CA PRO A 944 38.02 5.92 25.58
C PRO A 944 38.06 6.26 27.09
N THR A 945 37.91 7.54 27.46
CA THR A 945 38.20 8.03 28.83
C THR A 945 36.97 8.41 29.67
N GLU A 946 35.77 8.48 29.08
CA GLU A 946 34.49 8.66 29.80
C GLU A 946 33.40 7.87 29.06
N GLU A 947 32.45 7.23 29.77
CA GLU A 947 31.38 6.37 29.24
C GLU A 947 30.34 7.08 28.32
N LYS A 948 30.77 7.97 27.40
CA LYS A 948 29.89 8.69 26.48
C LYS A 948 29.53 7.82 25.28
N THR A 949 28.23 7.72 25.03
CA THR A 949 27.67 7.01 23.87
C THR A 949 26.89 7.98 23.00
N PHE A 950 26.79 7.67 21.71
CA PHE A 950 25.96 8.39 20.74
C PHE A 950 25.12 7.40 19.94
N SER A 951 24.06 7.88 19.33
CA SER A 951 23.10 7.15 18.50
C SER A 951 22.96 7.82 17.14
N ILE A 952 22.08 7.29 16.28
CA ILE A 952 21.71 7.92 15.01
C ILE A 952 21.15 9.35 15.17
N TRP A 953 20.63 9.69 16.34
CA TRP A 953 20.04 11.01 16.65
C TRP A 953 21.07 12.06 17.09
N ASP A 954 22.29 11.61 17.40
CA ASP A 954 23.35 12.49 17.87
C ASP A 954 24.09 13.12 16.69
N ARG A 955 24.37 14.41 16.83
CA ARG A 955 25.08 15.21 15.84
C ARG A 955 25.98 16.21 16.55
N ILE A 956 27.20 16.36 16.06
CA ILE A 956 28.13 17.41 16.48
C ILE A 956 27.94 18.64 15.59
N ASP A 957 27.49 19.74 16.18
CA ASP A 957 27.38 21.02 15.48
C ASP A 957 28.60 21.91 15.77
N ILE A 958 29.44 22.12 14.75
CA ILE A 958 30.58 23.04 14.82
C ILE A 958 30.13 24.40 14.31
N ASN A 959 29.99 25.35 15.22
CA ASN A 959 29.62 26.72 14.88
C ASN A 959 30.80 27.47 14.27
N GLY A 960 30.61 28.08 13.10
CA GLY A 960 31.60 28.96 12.49
C GLY A 960 30.98 30.00 11.56
N THR A 961 31.83 30.67 10.79
CA THR A 961 31.47 31.70 9.82
C THR A 961 31.98 31.32 8.43
N ILE A 962 31.69 32.13 7.41
CA ILE A 962 32.23 31.94 6.06
C ILE A 962 33.77 31.96 6.00
N ASP A 963 34.42 32.53 7.03
CA ASP A 963 35.87 32.65 7.14
C ASP A 963 36.52 31.49 7.91
N THR A 964 35.74 30.53 8.42
CA THR A 964 36.28 29.39 9.17
C THR A 964 37.16 28.52 8.27
N THR A 965 38.38 28.27 8.72
CA THR A 965 39.38 27.44 8.03
C THR A 965 39.29 25.98 8.42
N VAL A 966 39.87 25.09 7.60
CA VAL A 966 40.01 23.67 7.97
C VAL A 966 40.83 23.54 9.26
N ASN A 967 41.86 24.37 9.45
CA ASN A 967 42.65 24.38 10.68
C ASN A 967 41.80 24.72 11.93
N ASP A 968 40.81 25.61 11.79
CA ASP A 968 39.88 25.91 12.88
C ASP A 968 39.02 24.69 13.23
N LEU A 969 38.53 23.94 12.23
CA LEU A 969 37.77 22.70 12.44
C LEU A 969 38.62 21.61 13.12
N LYS A 970 39.86 21.42 12.65
CA LYS A 970 40.82 20.48 13.25
C LYS A 970 41.09 20.82 14.71
N LYS A 971 41.43 22.10 14.96
CA LYS A 971 41.70 22.60 16.30
C LYS A 971 40.49 22.40 17.22
N TRP A 972 39.28 22.62 16.71
CA TRP A 972 38.06 22.40 17.48
C TRP A 972 37.94 20.93 17.96
N PHE A 973 38.22 19.95 17.10
CA PHE A 973 38.23 18.53 17.50
C PHE A 973 39.32 18.21 18.52
N THR A 974 40.54 18.72 18.31
CA THR A 974 41.64 18.53 19.26
C THR A 974 41.35 19.18 20.61
N ASP A 975 40.76 20.38 20.64
CA ASP A 975 40.47 21.09 21.88
C ASP A 975 39.36 20.40 22.68
N ASN A 976 38.27 20.00 22.03
CA ASN A 976 37.06 19.45 22.68
C ASN A 976 37.15 17.95 22.98
N TYR A 977 37.75 17.17 22.08
CA TYR A 977 37.75 15.71 22.17
C TYR A 977 39.13 15.07 22.25
N LYS A 978 40.21 15.86 22.10
CA LYS A 978 41.59 15.36 22.04
C LYS A 978 41.85 14.40 20.88
N TYR A 979 41.07 14.55 19.80
CA TYR A 979 41.27 13.82 18.56
C TYR A 979 42.11 14.59 17.57
N GLU A 980 42.86 13.84 16.75
CA GLU A 980 43.54 14.36 15.59
C GLU A 980 42.72 14.07 14.34
N THR A 981 42.41 15.09 13.55
CA THR A 981 41.64 14.91 12.32
C THR A 981 42.56 14.47 11.19
N VAL A 982 42.29 13.29 10.63
CA VAL A 982 43.01 12.69 9.51
C VAL A 982 42.40 13.13 8.19
N MET A 983 41.07 13.03 8.07
CA MET A 983 40.38 13.24 6.81
C MET A 983 39.06 14.00 7.01
N ILE A 984 38.74 14.89 6.07
CA ILE A 984 37.42 15.54 6.01
C ILE A 984 36.85 15.39 4.62
N THR A 985 35.65 14.84 4.54
CA THR A 985 34.85 14.71 3.31
C THR A 985 33.56 15.53 3.44
N CYS A 986 33.21 16.26 2.39
CA CYS A 986 31.98 17.04 2.29
C CYS A 986 31.37 16.83 0.90
N LEU A 987 30.06 16.57 0.79
CA LEU A 987 29.37 16.32 -0.49
C LEU A 987 30.03 15.21 -1.35
N ASN A 988 30.49 14.13 -0.71
CA ASN A 988 31.27 13.05 -1.35
C ASN A 988 32.59 13.52 -2.02
N LYS A 989 33.12 14.66 -1.58
CA LYS A 989 34.41 15.21 -2.00
C LYS A 989 35.37 15.27 -0.81
N LEU A 990 36.57 14.76 -1.02
CA LEU A 990 37.66 14.87 -0.07
C LEU A 990 38.17 16.32 -0.06
N ILE A 991 37.97 17.04 1.05
CA ILE A 991 38.41 18.44 1.18
C ILE A 991 39.67 18.59 2.03
N TYR A 992 40.03 17.58 2.82
CA TYR A 992 41.27 17.54 3.60
C TYR A 992 41.73 16.10 3.84
N ASN A 993 43.05 15.87 3.73
CA ASN A 993 43.73 14.62 4.07
C ASN A 993 45.10 14.95 4.67
N SER A 994 45.38 14.50 5.90
CA SER A 994 46.63 14.73 6.61
C SER A 994 47.85 14.13 5.92
N TYR A 995 47.67 13.06 5.14
CA TYR A 995 48.73 12.42 4.36
C TYR A 995 48.91 13.00 2.96
N GLY A 996 48.10 13.99 2.58
CA GLY A 996 48.16 14.64 1.26
C GLY A 996 49.35 15.60 1.11
N GLN A 997 49.88 15.74 -0.11
CA GLN A 997 50.98 16.68 -0.40
C GLN A 997 50.59 18.15 -0.18
N THR A 998 49.29 18.46 -0.22
CA THR A 998 48.72 19.81 -0.01
C THR A 998 48.17 20.02 1.40
N ALA A 999 48.42 19.11 2.35
CA ALA A 999 47.77 19.12 3.67
C ALA A 999 47.93 20.43 4.45
N GLU A 1000 49.11 21.05 4.43
CA GLU A 1000 49.35 22.36 5.08
C GLU A 1000 48.61 23.50 4.36
N GLU A 1001 48.62 23.50 3.03
CA GLU A 1001 47.94 24.52 2.22
C GLU A 1001 46.42 24.43 2.37
N ASP A 1002 45.87 23.22 2.32
CA ASP A 1002 44.43 22.98 2.46
C ASP A 1002 43.96 23.29 3.89
N SER A 1003 44.77 22.98 4.91
CA SER A 1003 44.45 23.35 6.30
C SER A 1003 44.24 24.87 6.47
N ALA A 1004 45.00 25.70 5.75
CA ALA A 1004 44.93 27.16 5.87
C ALA A 1004 43.77 27.80 5.08
N LYS A 1005 43.14 27.07 4.15
CA LYS A 1005 42.02 27.59 3.34
C LYS A 1005 40.72 27.56 4.15
N THR A 1006 39.78 28.44 3.76
CA THR A 1006 38.41 28.39 4.27
C THR A 1006 37.73 27.12 3.78
N VAL A 1007 36.84 26.58 4.61
CA VAL A 1007 36.07 25.36 4.31
C VAL A 1007 35.28 25.52 3.01
N LEU A 1008 34.63 26.68 2.83
CA LEU A 1008 33.83 26.98 1.64
C LEU A 1008 34.68 26.99 0.35
N LYS A 1009 35.85 27.62 0.40
CA LYS A 1009 36.77 27.69 -0.74
C LYS A 1009 37.21 26.29 -1.18
N LEU A 1010 37.52 25.40 -0.23
CA LEU A 1010 37.90 24.03 -0.54
C LEU A 1010 36.77 23.21 -1.14
N ILE A 1011 35.54 23.40 -0.66
CA ILE A 1011 34.36 22.76 -1.26
C ILE A 1011 34.22 23.20 -2.73
N GLU A 1012 34.37 24.49 -3.02
CA GLU A 1012 34.32 25.04 -4.38
C GLU A 1012 35.46 24.50 -5.28
N GLU A 1013 36.70 24.48 -4.78
CA GLU A 1013 37.86 23.92 -5.50
C GLU A 1013 37.68 22.43 -5.85
N CYS A 1014 36.97 21.68 -5.01
CA CYS A 1014 36.64 20.26 -5.25
C CYS A 1014 35.40 20.06 -6.14
N GLY A 1015 34.85 21.15 -6.70
CA GLY A 1015 33.66 21.14 -7.57
C GLY A 1015 32.33 21.00 -6.81
N GLY A 1016 32.34 21.18 -5.49
CA GLY A 1016 31.13 21.31 -4.69
C GLY A 1016 30.51 22.70 -4.85
N LYS A 1017 29.21 22.82 -4.56
CA LYS A 1017 28.49 24.09 -4.55
C LYS A 1017 27.75 24.24 -3.23
N VAL A 1018 27.95 25.36 -2.56
CA VAL A 1018 27.25 25.72 -1.33
C VAL A 1018 26.31 26.88 -1.66
N SER A 1019 25.03 26.74 -1.34
CA SER A 1019 24.07 27.83 -1.56
C SER A 1019 24.37 29.01 -0.61
N PRO A 1020 24.20 30.28 -1.02
CA PRO A 1020 24.31 31.42 -0.12
C PRO A 1020 23.44 31.31 1.13
N ASP A 1021 22.33 30.57 1.06
CA ASP A 1021 21.37 30.38 2.17
C ASP A 1021 21.58 29.08 2.95
N GLN A 1022 22.62 28.31 2.61
CA GLN A 1022 22.92 27.05 3.28
C GLN A 1022 23.51 27.30 4.68
N ARG A 1023 22.73 26.95 5.71
CA ARG A 1023 23.12 27.11 7.12
C ARG A 1023 23.89 25.92 7.68
N TYR A 1024 23.60 24.73 7.17
CA TYR A 1024 24.14 23.47 7.64
C TYR A 1024 24.89 22.77 6.52
N ILE A 1025 26.13 22.38 6.79
CA ILE A 1025 26.98 21.62 5.88
C ILE A 1025 27.38 20.31 6.57
N PRO A 1026 26.70 19.19 6.27
CA PRO A 1026 27.08 17.88 6.78
C PRO A 1026 28.47 17.48 6.29
N MET A 1027 29.29 16.94 7.19
CA MET A 1027 30.67 16.55 6.95
C MET A 1027 30.95 15.17 7.55
N ILE A 1028 31.81 14.42 6.88
CA ILE A 1028 32.36 13.16 7.38
C ILE A 1028 33.79 13.43 7.81
N PHE A 1029 34.07 13.20 9.09
CA PHE A 1029 35.40 13.32 9.67
C PHE A 1029 35.93 11.91 9.95
N MET A 1030 37.18 11.65 9.59
CA MET A 1030 37.96 10.54 10.12
C MET A 1030 38.98 11.12 11.09
N CYS A 1031 38.96 10.63 12.31
CA CYS A 1031 39.79 11.12 13.40
C CYS A 1031 40.45 9.95 14.13
N GLU A 1032 41.65 10.19 14.63
CA GLU A 1032 42.39 9.25 15.47
C GLU A 1032 42.41 9.73 16.93
N ASP A 1033 42.44 8.78 17.87
CA ASP A 1033 42.66 9.05 19.29
C ASP A 1033 44.14 9.21 19.66
N GLN A 1034 44.41 9.42 20.96
CA GLN A 1034 45.78 9.57 21.45
C GLN A 1034 46.64 8.30 21.32
N ASN A 1035 46.04 7.16 20.98
CA ASN A 1035 46.70 5.88 20.72
C ASN A 1035 46.83 5.59 19.22
N GLU A 1036 46.51 6.56 18.35
CA GLU A 1036 46.51 6.39 16.89
C GLU A 1036 45.46 5.36 16.41
N GLU A 1037 44.37 5.16 17.16
CA GLU A 1037 43.25 4.30 16.75
C GLU A 1037 42.13 5.14 16.10
N ASP A 1038 41.56 4.64 15.00
CA ASP A 1038 40.42 5.24 14.31
C ASP A 1038 39.20 5.34 15.23
N VAL A 1039 38.55 6.51 15.24
CA VAL A 1039 37.39 6.78 16.09
C VAL A 1039 36.11 6.96 15.28
N GLU A 1040 35.06 6.25 15.67
CA GLU A 1040 33.73 6.40 15.06
C GLU A 1040 32.98 7.59 15.66
N LEU A 1041 32.54 8.52 14.79
CA LEU A 1041 31.91 9.78 15.19
C LEU A 1041 30.39 9.75 14.95
N PRO A 1042 29.57 10.48 15.74
CA PRO A 1042 28.26 10.89 15.27
C PRO A 1042 28.39 11.79 14.03
N THR A 1043 27.27 12.04 13.34
CA THR A 1043 27.24 12.97 12.21
C THR A 1043 27.83 14.32 12.62
N VAL A 1044 28.77 14.85 11.85
CA VAL A 1044 29.36 16.18 12.11
C VAL A 1044 28.75 17.17 11.13
N CYS A 1045 28.32 18.32 11.63
CA CYS A 1045 27.77 19.38 10.80
C CYS A 1045 28.46 20.70 11.09
N PHE A 1046 28.97 21.33 10.04
CA PHE A 1046 29.45 22.69 10.10
C PHE A 1046 28.25 23.64 9.95
N LYS A 1047 27.99 24.41 11.01
CA LYS A 1047 26.89 25.37 11.09
C LYS A 1047 27.42 26.77 10.85
N ILE A 1048 27.02 27.36 9.72
CA ILE A 1048 27.39 28.73 9.35
C ILE A 1048 26.44 29.69 10.07
N ASN A 1049 26.98 30.42 11.03
CA ASN A 1049 26.31 31.56 11.65
C ASN A 1049 26.57 32.77 10.75
N LYS A 1050 25.52 33.24 10.08
CA LYS A 1050 25.53 34.48 9.31
C LYS A 1050 25.55 35.70 10.22
#